data_AF-A0A2E6WSL9-F1
#
_entry.id   AF-A0A2E6WSL9-F1
#
_cell.length_a   1.000
_cell.length_b   1.000
_cell.length_c   1.000
_cell.angle_alpha   90.00
_cell.angle_beta   90.00
_cell.angle_gamma   90.00
#
_symmetry.space_group_name_H-M   'P 1'
#
loop_
_entity.id
_entity.type
_entity.pdbx_description
1 polymer ?
#
loop_
_entity_poly.entity_id
_entity_poly.type
_entity_poly.pdbx_seq_one_letter_code
_entity_poly.pdbx_strand_id
1 'polypeptide(L)'
;MILKIYNTSRGFFNIRRYNLLFYYSLIILIAFIMRIWDLSSRAVHHDESLHSFYSWVLAQGGGYQHNPMLHGPLQFEINALLFTFFDASDFISRIIYVIFGTLLVGLPYFFRFKLGNYGALFTSIILCFSPTMLYFSRFARNDILIAFWSFSIVILVWKYIGEEKNHYLYMISAFLALSFATKENTYIFVVTILGTLFFMLIPKFKTNIVRNMNLYSLSPPLALYKLAIRIYYFLFGKFNLRLPKAQLNLLILIFLLTLPQWSALFAVFQDSILLNWTNLTIAQRSGPSAGIPIGGGVVLATLIVASLIITSVYFGYLWNWAVWWKSSLIFYGIWLLAYTKAFTDFSGIGSGIWQSLGYWVVQQEVARGGQPWYYYFFTMSIYEFFIIIGFIFSMIFYLKKKSDFTNFLINWSFITLLAYIIASEKMPWLMVHIALPLICITGYVLGDNLLIFKSVLLDNCRTKNNFILNKKQIYVYTATILIIIMFIFSILVGFRSTYIHSDKPIGPIVYTQTSSDIRKLSDDITEWSIKSGDFNNLPILIDTTSGFTWPWQWYLREFEDVYWADFSNFNSDNISYYKSVLSNREIIIIHEQNLSKVKSILNNGYKEPLKIRHRSWFPEEVYRSFNIEDILKYGFWNKVIKYIIFNEGLDSKIGSENSFVIISNNLPE
;
A
#
# COMPACT_ATOMS: atom_id res chain seq x y z
N MET A 1 16.21 31.46 27.36
CA MET A 1 16.85 30.47 28.25
C MET A 1 16.96 29.07 27.63
N ILE A 2 15.91 28.52 26.98
CA ILE A 2 15.95 27.25 26.21
C ILE A 2 17.04 27.26 25.11
N LEU A 3 17.24 28.40 24.44
CA LEU A 3 18.31 28.59 23.44
C LEU A 3 19.74 28.51 24.00
N LYS A 4 19.96 28.77 25.30
CA LYS A 4 21.29 28.79 25.91
C LYS A 4 21.78 27.37 26.28
N ILE A 5 20.85 26.47 26.62
CA ILE A 5 21.10 25.02 26.82
C ILE A 5 21.31 24.31 25.46
N TYR A 6 20.71 24.84 24.39
CA TYR A 6 20.82 24.31 23.04
C TYR A 6 22.24 24.42 22.45
N ASN A 7 23.03 25.44 22.85
CA ASN A 7 24.38 25.67 22.32
C ASN A 7 25.49 24.89 23.06
N THR A 8 25.32 24.59 24.34
CA THR A 8 26.35 23.89 25.15
C THR A 8 26.34 22.37 24.98
N SER A 9 25.25 21.78 24.47
CA SER A 9 25.11 20.32 24.31
C SER A 9 25.60 19.74 22.97
N ARG A 10 25.92 20.59 21.98
CA ARG A 10 26.42 20.15 20.65
C ARG A 10 27.81 19.49 20.67
N GLY A 11 28.64 19.80 21.68
CA GLY A 11 30.04 19.37 21.72
C GLY A 11 30.28 17.93 22.15
N PHE A 12 29.33 17.27 22.82
CA PHE A 12 29.67 16.08 23.61
C PHE A 12 29.33 14.73 22.98
N PHE A 13 28.42 14.65 22.00
CA PHE A 13 28.08 13.37 21.35
C PHE A 13 27.59 13.56 19.92
N ASN A 14 28.53 13.86 19.02
CA ASN A 14 28.34 13.48 17.62
C ASN A 14 28.50 11.96 17.55
N ILE A 15 27.47 11.24 17.08
CA ILE A 15 27.65 9.83 16.69
C ILE A 15 28.76 9.83 15.64
N ARG A 16 29.91 9.22 15.97
CA ARG A 16 30.99 9.04 14.98
C ARG A 16 30.41 8.28 13.79
N ARG A 17 30.82 8.65 12.57
CA ARG A 17 30.28 8.07 11.32
C ARG A 17 30.29 6.53 11.32
N TYR A 18 31.32 5.91 11.91
CA TYR A 18 31.44 4.45 12.06
C TYR A 18 30.34 3.84 12.95
N ASN A 19 30.02 4.47 14.09
CA ASN A 19 28.95 4.00 14.97
C ASN A 19 27.59 4.07 14.27
N LEU A 20 27.37 5.09 13.43
CA LEU A 20 26.13 5.23 12.69
C LEU A 20 25.93 4.08 11.70
N LEU A 21 26.94 3.78 10.88
CA LEU A 21 26.89 2.67 9.91
C LEU A 21 26.66 1.32 10.61
N PHE A 22 27.29 1.10 11.76
CA PHE A 22 27.05 -0.09 12.57
C PHE A 22 25.58 -0.21 13.00
N TYR A 23 24.99 0.85 13.55
CA TYR A 23 23.57 0.83 13.96
C TYR A 23 22.62 0.56 12.79
N TYR A 24 22.86 1.19 11.63
CA TYR A 24 22.05 0.93 10.44
C TYR A 24 22.20 -0.51 9.96
N SER A 25 23.42 -1.04 9.92
CA SER A 25 23.67 -2.43 9.50
C SER A 25 22.96 -3.42 10.44
N LEU A 26 23.00 -3.16 11.75
CA LEU A 26 22.29 -3.98 12.73
C LEU A 26 20.76 -3.89 12.55
N ILE A 27 20.20 -2.69 12.37
CA ILE A 27 18.76 -2.52 12.17
C ILE A 27 18.30 -3.20 10.87
N ILE A 28 19.06 -3.07 9.78
CA ILE A 28 18.76 -3.71 8.50
C ILE A 28 18.84 -5.23 8.62
N LEU A 29 19.83 -5.75 9.34
CA LEU A 29 19.95 -7.19 9.60
C LEU A 29 18.76 -7.71 10.41
N ILE A 30 18.38 -7.03 11.49
CA ILE A 30 17.19 -7.37 12.28
C ILE A 30 15.94 -7.31 11.41
N ALA A 31 15.78 -6.25 10.62
CA ALA A 31 14.65 -6.08 9.70
C ALA A 31 14.55 -7.21 8.69
N PHE A 32 15.68 -7.66 8.15
CA PHE A 32 15.77 -8.79 7.23
C PHE A 32 15.39 -10.11 7.90
N ILE A 33 15.99 -10.41 9.06
CA ILE A 33 15.68 -11.64 9.82
C ILE A 33 14.19 -11.70 10.14
N MET A 34 13.62 -10.61 10.66
CA MET A 34 12.18 -10.54 10.96
C MET A 34 11.29 -10.74 9.72
N ARG A 35 11.74 -10.33 8.53
CA ARG A 35 10.93 -10.46 7.31
C ARG A 35 11.07 -11.84 6.65
N ILE A 36 12.22 -12.48 6.76
CA ILE A 36 12.47 -13.79 6.13
C ILE A 36 12.11 -14.98 7.04
N TRP A 37 12.14 -14.80 8.37
CA TRP A 37 11.87 -15.86 9.33
C TRP A 37 10.46 -16.44 9.16
N ASP A 38 10.32 -17.74 8.92
CA ASP A 38 9.01 -18.40 8.80
C ASP A 38 8.10 -17.80 7.70
N LEU A 39 8.68 -17.47 6.54
CA LEU A 39 7.97 -16.77 5.46
C LEU A 39 6.92 -17.64 4.73
N SER A 40 7.10 -18.96 4.71
CA SER A 40 6.24 -19.91 3.98
C SER A 40 5.14 -20.56 4.82
N SER A 41 5.11 -20.37 6.14
CA SER A 41 4.14 -21.04 7.03
C SER A 41 2.69 -20.63 6.77
N ARG A 42 2.47 -19.39 6.31
CA ARG A 42 1.14 -18.86 6.03
C ARG A 42 0.63 -19.36 4.68
N ALA A 43 -0.57 -19.96 4.68
CA ALA A 43 -1.30 -20.25 3.46
C ALA A 43 -1.38 -19.01 2.55
N VAL A 44 -1.21 -19.22 1.25
CA VAL A 44 -1.27 -18.16 0.25
C VAL A 44 -2.66 -17.54 0.25
N HIS A 45 -2.72 -16.23 0.51
CA HIS A 45 -3.97 -15.47 0.41
C HIS A 45 -4.51 -15.53 -1.03
N HIS A 46 -5.82 -15.36 -1.21
CA HIS A 46 -6.46 -15.20 -2.52
C HIS A 46 -5.59 -14.36 -3.48
N ASP A 47 -5.42 -13.06 -3.21
CA ASP A 47 -4.62 -12.16 -4.05
C ASP A 47 -3.14 -12.58 -4.24
N GLU A 48 -2.49 -13.15 -3.22
CA GLU A 48 -1.11 -13.66 -3.37
C GLU A 48 -1.06 -14.80 -4.39
N SER A 49 -2.11 -15.65 -4.44
CA SER A 49 -2.17 -16.79 -5.35
C SER A 49 -2.32 -16.35 -6.81
N LEU A 50 -3.11 -15.29 -7.10
CA LEU A 50 -3.18 -14.73 -8.45
C LEU A 50 -1.82 -14.17 -8.88
N HIS A 51 -1.18 -13.39 -8.00
CA HIS A 51 0.14 -12.81 -8.31
C HIS A 51 1.19 -13.89 -8.59
N SER A 52 1.21 -14.92 -7.75
CA SER A 52 2.17 -16.03 -7.89
C SER A 52 1.88 -16.85 -9.15
N PHE A 53 0.63 -17.21 -9.38
CA PHE A 53 0.23 -18.03 -10.53
C PHE A 53 0.51 -17.35 -11.87
N TYR A 54 0.07 -16.09 -12.07
CA TYR A 54 0.32 -15.41 -13.34
C TYR A 54 1.80 -15.10 -13.58
N SER A 55 2.59 -14.91 -12.52
CA SER A 55 4.05 -14.81 -12.64
C SER A 55 4.67 -16.14 -13.07
N TRP A 56 4.16 -17.26 -12.55
CA TRP A 56 4.60 -18.60 -12.96
C TRP A 56 4.20 -18.91 -14.41
N VAL A 57 2.98 -18.60 -14.83
CA VAL A 57 2.54 -18.74 -16.23
C VAL A 57 3.44 -17.93 -17.17
N LEU A 58 3.80 -16.70 -16.78
CA LEU A 58 4.74 -15.88 -17.54
C LEU A 58 6.14 -16.52 -17.63
N ALA A 59 6.63 -17.10 -16.52
CA ALA A 59 7.92 -17.80 -16.50
C ALA A 59 7.94 -19.06 -17.37
N GLN A 60 6.81 -19.78 -17.47
CA GLN A 60 6.65 -20.95 -18.33
C GLN A 60 6.43 -20.60 -19.82
N GLY A 61 6.39 -19.31 -20.17
CA GLY A 61 6.18 -18.88 -21.56
C GLY A 61 4.72 -18.88 -22.01
N GLY A 62 3.76 -19.08 -21.09
CA GLY A 62 2.31 -18.98 -21.38
C GLY A 62 1.84 -17.55 -21.66
N GLY A 63 2.70 -16.56 -21.45
CA GLY A 63 2.41 -15.14 -21.61
C GLY A 63 1.62 -14.55 -20.44
N TYR A 64 1.52 -13.22 -20.42
CA TYR A 64 0.75 -12.48 -19.42
C TYR A 64 0.08 -11.29 -20.09
N GLN A 65 -1.23 -11.12 -19.93
CA GLN A 65 -1.92 -9.90 -20.37
C GLN A 65 -2.15 -8.99 -19.17
N HIS A 66 -1.76 -7.71 -19.30
CA HIS A 66 -1.93 -6.75 -18.22
C HIS A 66 -3.40 -6.61 -17.84
N ASN A 67 -3.72 -6.91 -16.58
CA ASN A 67 -5.05 -6.79 -16.04
C ASN A 67 -5.05 -5.74 -14.91
N PRO A 68 -5.76 -4.62 -15.05
CA PRO A 68 -5.76 -3.54 -14.04
C PRO A 68 -6.35 -3.97 -12.68
N MET A 69 -7.16 -5.03 -12.64
CA MET A 69 -7.61 -5.63 -11.38
C MET A 69 -6.43 -6.15 -10.54
N LEU A 70 -5.40 -6.64 -11.22
CA LEU A 70 -4.19 -7.21 -10.64
C LEU A 70 -3.06 -6.18 -10.47
N HIS A 71 -3.35 -4.90 -10.75
CA HIS A 71 -2.41 -3.78 -10.71
C HIS A 71 -1.29 -3.87 -11.78
N GLY A 72 -0.23 -3.10 -11.58
CA GLY A 72 0.82 -2.91 -12.57
C GLY A 72 1.68 -4.17 -12.82
N PRO A 73 2.30 -4.25 -14.01
CA PRO A 73 2.98 -5.46 -14.48
C PRO A 73 4.30 -5.76 -13.76
N LEU A 74 4.93 -4.77 -13.12
CA LEU A 74 6.30 -4.87 -12.63
C LEU A 74 6.51 -6.05 -11.66
N GLN A 75 5.57 -6.29 -10.75
CA GLN A 75 5.69 -7.41 -9.80
C GLN A 75 5.66 -8.78 -10.50
N PHE A 76 4.88 -8.91 -11.59
CA PHE A 76 4.74 -10.15 -12.32
C PHE A 76 6.02 -10.48 -13.08
N GLU A 77 6.62 -9.47 -13.71
CA GLU A 77 7.87 -9.63 -14.44
C GLU A 77 9.04 -9.99 -13.52
N ILE A 78 9.16 -9.34 -12.36
CA ILE A 78 10.25 -9.65 -11.43
C ILE A 78 10.04 -11.03 -10.79
N ASN A 79 8.82 -11.39 -10.39
CA ASN A 79 8.55 -12.73 -9.86
C ASN A 79 8.74 -13.82 -10.93
N ALA A 80 8.31 -13.58 -12.16
CA ALA A 80 8.53 -14.50 -13.27
C ALA A 80 10.03 -14.73 -13.49
N LEU A 81 10.83 -13.65 -13.49
CA LEU A 81 12.29 -13.76 -13.57
C LEU A 81 12.86 -14.61 -12.43
N LEU A 82 12.38 -14.45 -11.19
CA LEU A 82 12.81 -15.31 -10.08
C LEU A 82 12.43 -16.77 -10.29
N PHE A 83 11.23 -17.05 -10.80
CA PHE A 83 10.79 -18.42 -11.11
C PHE A 83 11.55 -19.05 -12.28
N THR A 84 12.24 -18.28 -13.13
CA THR A 84 13.16 -18.85 -14.13
C THR A 84 14.49 -19.32 -13.53
N PHE A 85 14.89 -18.79 -12.37
CA PHE A 85 16.16 -19.13 -11.71
C PHE A 85 15.98 -20.06 -10.50
N PHE A 86 14.80 -20.06 -9.88
CA PHE A 86 14.47 -20.81 -8.68
C PHE A 86 13.11 -21.48 -8.82
N ASP A 87 12.90 -22.58 -8.13
CA ASP A 87 11.61 -23.27 -8.13
C ASP A 87 10.49 -22.39 -7.55
N ALA A 88 9.34 -22.45 -8.22
CA ALA A 88 8.17 -21.70 -7.82
C ALA A 88 7.62 -22.21 -6.49
N SER A 89 7.64 -21.36 -5.47
CA SER A 89 7.18 -21.69 -4.12
C SER A 89 6.62 -20.47 -3.42
N ASP A 90 5.83 -20.69 -2.37
CA ASP A 90 5.28 -19.63 -1.51
C ASP A 90 6.38 -18.74 -0.91
N PHE A 91 7.57 -19.29 -0.73
CA PHE A 91 8.73 -18.54 -0.24
C PHE A 91 9.25 -17.58 -1.32
N ILE A 92 9.51 -18.09 -2.53
CA ILE A 92 10.05 -17.28 -3.64
C ILE A 92 9.03 -16.22 -4.08
N SER A 93 7.73 -16.52 -4.07
CA SER A 93 6.70 -15.52 -4.40
C SER A 93 6.66 -14.33 -3.43
N ARG A 94 7.19 -14.48 -2.20
CA ARG A 94 7.22 -13.43 -1.18
C ARG A 94 8.56 -12.71 -1.06
N ILE A 95 9.63 -13.20 -1.71
CA ILE A 95 11.00 -12.73 -1.44
C ILE A 95 11.25 -11.27 -1.88
N ILE A 96 10.65 -10.83 -2.97
CA ILE A 96 10.79 -9.45 -3.46
C ILE A 96 10.29 -8.46 -2.40
N TYR A 97 9.15 -8.76 -1.79
CA TYR A 97 8.51 -7.92 -0.79
C TYR A 97 9.33 -7.85 0.50
N VAL A 98 9.99 -8.96 0.88
CA VAL A 98 10.97 -9.00 1.97
C VAL A 98 12.17 -8.10 1.68
N ILE A 99 12.75 -8.21 0.48
CA ILE A 99 13.91 -7.40 0.07
C ILE A 99 13.56 -5.91 0.12
N PHE A 100 12.49 -5.50 -0.56
CA PHE A 100 12.09 -4.09 -0.60
C PHE A 100 11.60 -3.56 0.75
N GLY A 101 10.95 -4.40 1.56
CA GLY A 101 10.60 -4.07 2.94
C GLY A 101 11.81 -3.83 3.83
N THR A 102 12.87 -4.63 3.68
CA THR A 102 14.15 -4.42 4.37
C THR A 102 14.89 -3.18 3.86
N LEU A 103 14.91 -2.96 2.55
CA LEU A 103 15.53 -1.76 1.96
C LEU A 103 14.81 -0.48 2.40
N LEU A 104 13.48 -0.50 2.53
CA LEU A 104 12.68 0.59 3.06
C LEU A 104 13.13 1.01 4.47
N VAL A 105 13.46 0.04 5.34
CA VAL A 105 14.00 0.31 6.68
C VAL A 105 15.37 1.02 6.63
N GLY A 106 16.17 0.77 5.60
CA GLY A 106 17.47 1.42 5.39
C GLY A 106 17.40 2.83 4.79
N LEU A 107 16.32 3.17 4.07
CA LEU A 107 16.16 4.45 3.37
C LEU A 107 16.32 5.71 4.26
N PRO A 108 15.89 5.77 5.53
CA PRO A 108 16.07 6.95 6.37
C PRO A 108 17.54 7.38 6.50
N TYR A 109 18.51 6.47 6.32
CA TYR A 109 19.93 6.81 6.25
C TYR A 109 20.21 7.93 5.24
N PHE A 110 19.58 7.85 4.06
CA PHE A 110 19.73 8.85 3.01
C PHE A 110 18.95 10.14 3.30
N PHE A 111 18.02 10.13 4.26
CA PHE A 111 17.21 11.29 4.65
C PHE A 111 17.74 12.04 5.89
N ARG A 112 18.85 11.58 6.49
CA ARG A 112 19.48 12.17 7.68
C ARG A 112 19.78 13.67 7.57
N PHE A 113 19.99 14.19 6.36
CA PHE A 113 20.24 15.61 6.12
C PHE A 113 19.04 16.51 6.47
N LYS A 114 17.83 15.95 6.59
CA LYS A 114 16.63 16.65 7.08
C LYS A 114 16.13 16.10 8.41
N LEU A 115 16.12 14.77 8.59
CA LEU A 115 15.67 14.15 9.84
C LEU A 115 16.65 14.32 11.00
N GLY A 116 17.91 14.65 10.72
CA GLY A 116 19.03 14.51 11.66
C GLY A 116 19.42 13.04 11.87
N ASN A 117 20.59 12.80 12.47
CA ASN A 117 21.09 11.43 12.69
C ASN A 117 20.16 10.61 13.60
N TYR A 118 19.71 11.19 14.72
CA TYR A 118 18.81 10.50 15.66
C TYR A 118 17.41 10.34 15.08
N GLY A 119 16.86 11.35 14.41
CA GLY A 119 15.54 11.25 13.80
C GLY A 119 15.48 10.17 12.73
N ALA A 120 16.51 10.09 11.88
CA ALA A 120 16.63 9.04 10.88
C ALA A 120 16.79 7.63 11.49
N LEU A 121 17.54 7.50 12.60
CA LEU A 121 17.64 6.23 13.34
C LEU A 121 16.28 5.82 13.92
N PHE A 122 15.57 6.74 14.58
CA PHE A 122 14.24 6.44 15.12
C PHE A 122 13.24 6.09 14.02
N THR A 123 13.24 6.80 12.89
CA THR A 123 12.41 6.42 11.73
C THR A 123 12.72 4.99 11.26
N SER A 124 14.00 4.60 11.22
CA SER A 124 14.41 3.24 10.81
C SER A 124 13.95 2.19 11.83
N ILE A 125 14.12 2.45 13.12
CA ILE A 125 13.66 1.57 14.19
C ILE A 125 12.13 1.39 14.12
N ILE A 126 11.38 2.47 13.95
CA ILE A 126 9.93 2.39 13.85
C ILE A 126 9.50 1.65 12.57
N LEU A 127 10.14 1.89 11.41
CA LEU A 127 9.87 1.10 10.19
C LEU A 127 10.19 -0.39 10.37
N CYS A 128 11.23 -0.71 11.15
CA CYS A 128 11.62 -2.09 11.44
C CYS A 128 10.54 -2.84 12.23
N PHE A 129 9.94 -2.17 13.22
CA PHE A 129 9.03 -2.77 14.20
C PHE A 129 7.55 -2.41 14.06
N SER A 130 7.19 -1.51 13.14
CA SER A 130 5.79 -1.15 12.86
C SER A 130 5.01 -2.41 12.46
N PRO A 131 3.89 -2.72 13.16
CA PRO A 131 3.08 -3.89 12.85
C PRO A 131 2.63 -3.94 11.39
N THR A 132 2.22 -2.79 10.84
CA THR A 132 1.78 -2.67 9.44
C THR A 132 2.92 -2.93 8.47
N MET A 133 4.07 -2.28 8.69
CA MET A 133 5.23 -2.40 7.81
C MET A 133 5.81 -3.80 7.83
N LEU A 134 5.87 -4.44 9.00
CA LEU A 134 6.36 -5.80 9.14
C LEU A 134 5.43 -6.79 8.45
N TYR A 135 4.13 -6.74 8.76
CA TYR A 135 3.14 -7.69 8.24
C TYR A 135 3.06 -7.66 6.70
N PHE A 136 2.89 -6.47 6.10
CA PHE A 136 2.73 -6.34 4.65
C PHE A 136 4.02 -6.43 3.85
N SER A 137 5.18 -6.43 4.50
CA SER A 137 6.46 -6.77 3.84
C SER A 137 6.72 -8.29 3.72
N ARG A 138 5.82 -9.11 4.28
CA ARG A 138 5.83 -10.58 4.21
C ARG A 138 4.64 -11.11 3.40
N PHE A 139 4.00 -10.23 2.64
CA PHE A 139 2.77 -10.52 1.89
C PHE A 139 3.04 -10.19 0.43
N ALA A 140 2.73 -11.11 -0.49
CA ALA A 140 3.01 -10.96 -1.91
C ALA A 140 2.06 -9.97 -2.60
N ARG A 141 2.18 -8.68 -2.24
CA ARG A 141 1.37 -7.57 -2.74
C ARG A 141 2.17 -6.28 -2.84
N ASN A 142 1.83 -5.50 -3.87
CA ASN A 142 2.48 -4.28 -4.31
C ASN A 142 2.72 -3.16 -3.27
N ASP A 143 2.02 -3.15 -2.14
CA ASP A 143 1.99 -1.99 -1.24
C ASP A 143 3.35 -1.63 -0.64
N ILE A 144 4.19 -2.61 -0.29
CA ILE A 144 5.52 -2.35 0.25
C ILE A 144 6.49 -1.81 -0.83
N LEU A 145 6.30 -2.22 -2.10
CA LEU A 145 7.08 -1.70 -3.23
C LEU A 145 6.76 -0.22 -3.45
N ILE A 146 5.47 0.13 -3.46
CA ILE A 146 5.02 1.52 -3.53
C ILE A 146 5.54 2.35 -2.35
N ALA A 147 5.59 1.80 -1.13
CA ALA A 147 6.17 2.49 0.02
C ALA A 147 7.67 2.81 -0.19
N PHE A 148 8.43 1.86 -0.75
CA PHE A 148 9.83 2.08 -1.10
C PHE A 148 10.01 3.14 -2.19
N TRP A 149 9.22 3.08 -3.28
CA TRP A 149 9.28 4.06 -4.36
C TRP A 149 8.90 5.46 -3.88
N SER A 150 7.78 5.58 -3.16
CA SER A 150 7.29 6.86 -2.64
C SER A 150 8.25 7.50 -1.65
N PHE A 151 8.84 6.71 -0.73
CA PHE A 151 9.82 7.26 0.21
C PHE A 151 11.11 7.68 -0.47
N SER A 152 11.58 6.92 -1.46
CA SER A 152 12.73 7.28 -2.30
C SER A 152 12.49 8.61 -3.02
N ILE A 153 11.30 8.81 -3.59
CA ILE A 153 10.91 10.07 -4.24
C ILE A 153 10.90 11.22 -3.23
N VAL A 154 10.35 11.03 -2.02
CA VAL A 154 10.36 12.07 -0.98
C VAL A 154 11.78 12.48 -0.59
N ILE A 155 12.70 11.52 -0.45
CA ILE A 155 14.12 11.79 -0.17
C ILE A 155 14.74 12.60 -1.30
N LEU A 156 14.50 12.22 -2.56
CA LEU A 156 15.03 12.90 -3.74
C LEU A 156 14.45 14.31 -3.92
N VAL A 157 13.16 14.49 -3.66
CA VAL A 157 12.49 15.80 -3.60
C VAL A 157 13.25 16.73 -2.66
N TRP A 158 13.57 16.26 -1.45
CA TRP A 158 14.30 17.07 -0.48
C TRP A 158 15.78 17.28 -0.82
N LYS A 159 16.42 16.31 -1.48
CA LYS A 159 17.78 16.50 -2.02
C LYS A 159 17.81 17.56 -3.12
N TYR A 160 16.84 17.52 -4.03
CA TYR A 160 16.72 18.53 -5.08
C TYR A 160 16.41 19.92 -4.50
N ILE A 161 15.53 20.03 -3.50
CA ILE A 161 15.27 21.30 -2.80
C ILE A 161 16.55 21.86 -2.14
N GLY A 162 17.46 20.99 -1.68
CA GLY A 162 18.71 21.41 -1.04
C GLY A 162 19.85 21.74 -2.00
N GLU A 163 19.99 20.98 -3.08
CA GLU A 163 21.16 21.03 -3.97
C GLU A 163 20.86 21.56 -5.38
N GLU A 164 19.59 21.58 -5.81
CA GLU A 164 19.11 22.03 -7.13
C GLU A 164 19.80 21.35 -8.34
N LYS A 165 20.30 20.13 -8.16
CA LYS A 165 20.97 19.37 -9.23
C LYS A 165 19.98 18.55 -10.06
N ASN A 166 20.06 18.66 -11.39
CA ASN A 166 19.14 18.02 -12.33
C ASN A 166 19.11 16.48 -12.26
N HIS A 167 20.18 15.82 -11.82
CA HIS A 167 20.19 14.35 -11.73
C HIS A 167 19.13 13.82 -10.74
N TYR A 168 18.78 14.59 -9.71
CA TYR A 168 17.69 14.21 -8.81
C TYR A 168 16.33 14.21 -9.52
N LEU A 169 16.12 15.11 -10.48
CA LEU A 169 14.90 15.14 -11.30
C LEU A 169 14.80 13.90 -12.19
N TYR A 170 15.93 13.47 -12.79
CA TYR A 170 16.00 12.24 -13.58
C TYR A 170 15.74 10.99 -12.73
N MET A 171 16.28 10.93 -11.52
CA MET A 171 16.00 9.84 -10.58
C MET A 171 14.53 9.83 -10.15
N ILE A 172 13.93 11.00 -9.85
CA ILE A 172 12.50 11.10 -9.54
C ILE A 172 11.66 10.57 -10.71
N SER A 173 12.02 10.90 -11.95
CA SER A 173 11.35 10.36 -13.15
C SER A 173 11.42 8.83 -13.22
N ALA A 174 12.59 8.23 -12.93
CA ALA A 174 12.74 6.78 -12.92
C ALA A 174 11.88 6.10 -11.83
N PHE A 175 11.94 6.62 -10.60
CA PHE A 175 11.15 6.07 -9.49
C PHE A 175 9.64 6.26 -9.67
N LEU A 176 9.21 7.38 -10.28
CA LEU A 176 7.81 7.57 -10.64
C LEU A 176 7.35 6.52 -11.66
N ALA A 177 8.15 6.24 -12.69
CA ALA A 177 7.81 5.22 -13.68
C ALA A 177 7.67 3.82 -13.05
N LEU A 178 8.63 3.44 -12.19
CA LEU A 178 8.56 2.19 -11.43
C LEU A 178 7.30 2.13 -10.54
N SER A 179 6.95 3.24 -9.90
CA SER A 179 5.74 3.33 -9.07
C SER A 179 4.46 3.13 -9.91
N PHE A 180 4.34 3.80 -11.06
CA PHE A 180 3.21 3.63 -11.97
C PHE A 180 3.12 2.19 -12.51
N ALA A 181 4.26 1.57 -12.82
CA ALA A 181 4.30 0.17 -13.24
C ALA A 181 4.03 -0.84 -12.10
N THR A 182 3.93 -0.39 -10.85
CA THR A 182 3.68 -1.25 -9.68
C THR A 182 2.19 -1.22 -9.27
N LYS A 183 1.61 -0.04 -9.04
CA LYS A 183 0.24 0.09 -8.52
C LYS A 183 -0.34 1.49 -8.71
N GLU A 184 -1.66 1.54 -8.86
CA GLU A 184 -2.45 2.76 -9.05
C GLU A 184 -2.56 3.63 -7.79
N ASN A 185 -2.17 3.13 -6.62
CA ASN A 185 -1.93 3.97 -5.44
C ASN A 185 -0.93 5.11 -5.72
N THR A 186 -0.11 4.98 -6.76
CA THR A 186 0.76 6.05 -7.26
C THR A 186 -0.01 7.33 -7.58
N TYR A 187 -1.25 7.26 -8.09
CA TYR A 187 -2.09 8.44 -8.33
C TYR A 187 -2.37 9.22 -7.03
N ILE A 188 -2.71 8.52 -5.96
CA ILE A 188 -2.92 9.11 -4.63
C ILE A 188 -1.63 9.72 -4.10
N PHE A 189 -0.49 9.03 -4.25
CA PHE A 189 0.81 9.56 -3.86
C PHE A 189 1.19 10.84 -4.63
N VAL A 190 0.96 10.87 -5.95
CA VAL A 190 1.22 12.05 -6.80
C VAL A 190 0.37 13.24 -6.35
N VAL A 191 -0.93 13.05 -6.10
CA VAL A 191 -1.79 14.11 -5.55
C VAL A 191 -1.29 14.59 -4.20
N THR A 192 -0.87 13.66 -3.34
CA THR A 192 -0.36 13.97 -2.00
C THR A 192 0.92 14.80 -2.06
N ILE A 193 1.90 14.43 -2.89
CA ILE A 193 3.18 15.16 -2.98
C ILE A 193 2.98 16.51 -3.67
N LEU A 194 2.18 16.59 -4.74
CA LEU A 194 1.85 17.85 -5.40
C LEU A 194 1.09 18.78 -4.45
N GLY A 195 0.09 18.28 -3.73
CA GLY A 195 -0.64 19.02 -2.71
C GLY A 195 0.30 19.54 -1.62
N THR A 196 1.19 18.69 -1.10
CA THR A 196 2.16 19.08 -0.06
C THR A 196 3.11 20.18 -0.56
N LEU A 197 3.67 20.04 -1.76
CA LEU A 197 4.53 21.05 -2.39
C LEU A 197 3.77 22.36 -2.63
N PHE A 198 2.52 22.28 -3.08
CA PHE A 198 1.66 23.42 -3.28
C PHE A 198 1.39 24.17 -1.95
N PHE A 199 1.03 23.47 -0.88
CA PHE A 199 0.82 24.07 0.45
C PHE A 199 2.08 24.75 0.99
N MET A 200 3.28 24.21 0.72
CA MET A 200 4.54 24.89 1.08
C MET A 200 4.76 26.21 0.34
N LEU A 201 4.19 26.36 -0.86
CA LEU A 201 4.29 27.56 -1.66
C LEU A 201 3.22 28.61 -1.30
N ILE A 202 2.05 28.23 -0.76
CA ILE A 202 0.95 29.17 -0.40
C ILE A 202 1.40 30.37 0.44
N PRO A 203 2.15 30.22 1.55
CA PRO A 203 2.60 31.37 2.33
C PRO A 203 3.49 32.31 1.51
N LYS A 204 4.30 31.75 0.61
CA LYS A 204 5.22 32.48 -0.27
C LYS A 204 4.43 33.19 -1.38
N PHE A 205 3.37 32.57 -1.92
CA PHE A 205 2.41 33.17 -2.85
C PHE A 205 1.65 34.34 -2.21
N LYS A 206 1.05 34.14 -1.03
CA LYS A 206 0.33 35.21 -0.32
C LYS A 206 1.23 36.41 -0.08
N THR A 207 2.47 36.16 0.33
CA THR A 207 3.45 37.23 0.57
C THR A 207 3.88 37.91 -0.73
N ASN A 208 3.94 37.24 -1.88
CA ASN A 208 4.36 37.88 -3.14
C ASN A 208 3.19 38.57 -3.89
N ILE A 209 1.98 38.00 -3.86
CA ILE A 209 0.80 38.54 -4.57
C ILE A 209 0.19 39.70 -3.78
N VAL A 210 0.12 39.61 -2.45
CA VAL A 210 -0.57 40.60 -1.58
C VAL A 210 0.36 41.70 -1.10
N ARG A 211 1.67 41.47 -1.01
CA ARG A 211 2.63 42.53 -0.66
C ARG A 211 2.54 43.63 -1.72
N ASN A 212 2.22 44.84 -1.26
CA ASN A 212 1.93 46.03 -2.06
C ASN A 212 0.51 46.10 -2.68
N MET A 213 -0.46 45.30 -2.22
CA MET A 213 -1.88 45.57 -2.51
C MET A 213 -2.48 46.40 -1.36
N ASN A 214 -2.68 47.69 -1.60
CA ASN A 214 -3.50 48.50 -0.72
C ASN A 214 -4.97 48.25 -1.07
N LEU A 215 -5.55 47.18 -0.51
CA LEU A 215 -6.92 46.75 -0.80
C LEU A 215 -7.98 47.58 -0.07
N TYR A 216 -7.58 48.32 0.96
CA TYR A 216 -8.48 49.10 1.82
C TYR A 216 -9.13 50.30 1.12
N SER A 217 -8.61 50.74 -0.03
CA SER A 217 -9.12 51.90 -0.78
C SER A 217 -9.70 51.56 -2.16
N LEU A 218 -9.85 50.27 -2.49
CA LEU A 218 -10.34 49.82 -3.79
C LEU A 218 -11.77 49.29 -3.68
N SER A 219 -12.61 49.57 -4.69
CA SER A 219 -13.90 48.91 -4.81
C SER A 219 -13.72 47.40 -5.03
N PRO A 220 -14.63 46.54 -4.54
CA PRO A 220 -14.51 45.08 -4.69
C PRO A 220 -14.27 44.58 -6.14
N PRO A 221 -14.91 45.15 -7.18
CA PRO A 221 -14.65 44.76 -8.57
C PRO A 221 -13.22 45.07 -9.02
N LEU A 222 -12.68 46.23 -8.63
CA LEU A 222 -11.34 46.66 -9.00
C LEU A 222 -10.25 45.88 -8.25
N ALA A 223 -10.54 45.48 -7.01
CA ALA A 223 -9.70 44.56 -6.24
C ALA A 223 -9.64 43.16 -6.89
N LEU A 224 -10.79 42.61 -7.31
CA LEU A 224 -10.87 41.34 -8.04
C LEU A 224 -10.14 41.40 -9.39
N TYR A 225 -10.29 42.50 -10.14
CA TYR A 225 -9.59 42.70 -11.41
C TYR A 225 -8.06 42.76 -11.23
N LYS A 226 -7.55 43.54 -10.26
CA LYS A 226 -6.11 43.60 -9.95
C LYS A 226 -5.56 42.24 -9.48
N LEU A 227 -6.36 41.49 -8.72
CA LEU A 227 -6.02 40.14 -8.30
C LEU A 227 -5.95 39.20 -9.52
N ALA A 228 -6.96 39.22 -10.39
CA ALA A 228 -7.03 38.39 -11.60
C ALA A 228 -5.87 38.68 -12.56
N ILE A 229 -5.54 39.95 -12.78
CA ILE A 229 -4.38 40.36 -13.59
C ILE A 229 -3.07 39.87 -12.98
N ARG A 230 -2.88 40.01 -11.67
CA ARG A 230 -1.66 39.48 -11.02
C ARG A 230 -1.60 37.96 -11.08
N ILE A 231 -2.72 37.24 -10.96
CA ILE A 231 -2.78 35.79 -11.16
C ILE A 231 -2.44 35.43 -12.61
N TYR A 232 -2.95 36.18 -13.59
CA TYR A 232 -2.66 35.98 -15.01
C TYR A 232 -1.17 36.19 -15.32
N TYR A 233 -0.60 37.34 -14.93
CA TYR A 233 0.85 37.59 -15.10
C TYR A 233 1.72 36.69 -14.23
N PHE A 234 1.18 36.11 -13.15
CA PHE A 234 1.84 35.11 -12.33
C PHE A 234 1.92 33.76 -13.03
N LEU A 235 0.82 33.31 -13.65
CA LEU A 235 0.74 32.04 -14.38
C LEU A 235 1.45 32.10 -15.74
N PHE A 236 1.39 33.24 -16.42
CA PHE A 236 1.79 33.36 -17.83
C PHE A 236 2.81 34.48 -18.12
N GLY A 237 3.13 35.34 -17.17
CA GLY A 237 4.05 36.47 -17.36
C GLY A 237 5.49 36.17 -16.94
N LYS A 238 6.47 36.88 -17.53
CA LYS A 238 7.90 36.88 -17.17
C LYS A 238 8.19 37.57 -15.81
N PHE A 239 7.31 37.43 -14.82
CA PHE A 239 7.54 38.04 -13.52
C PHE A 239 8.62 37.26 -12.76
N ASN A 240 9.65 37.99 -12.31
CA ASN A 240 10.70 37.55 -11.41
C ASN A 240 10.12 37.28 -10.01
N LEU A 241 9.22 36.30 -9.90
CA LEU A 241 8.70 35.86 -8.62
C LEU A 241 9.87 35.30 -7.83
N ARG A 242 10.12 35.86 -6.65
CA ARG A 242 11.00 35.28 -5.63
C ARG A 242 10.32 34.06 -5.01
N LEU A 243 9.91 33.11 -5.85
CA LEU A 243 9.46 31.80 -5.42
C LEU A 243 10.69 30.89 -5.35
N PRO A 244 10.71 29.95 -4.41
CA PRO A 244 11.73 28.92 -4.39
C PRO A 244 11.68 28.14 -5.71
N LYS A 245 12.69 28.33 -6.57
CA LYS A 245 12.73 27.74 -7.91
C LYS A 245 12.66 26.22 -7.84
N ALA A 246 13.28 25.60 -6.85
CA ALA A 246 13.29 24.15 -6.68
C ALA A 246 11.87 23.55 -6.48
N GLN A 247 11.08 24.06 -5.53
CA GLN A 247 9.74 23.53 -5.25
C GLN A 247 8.80 23.71 -6.46
N LEU A 248 8.91 24.84 -7.16
CA LEU A 248 8.14 25.09 -8.38
C LEU A 248 8.55 24.14 -9.51
N ASN A 249 9.86 23.95 -9.73
CA ASN A 249 10.40 23.01 -10.71
C ASN A 249 9.93 21.58 -10.46
N LEU A 250 9.88 21.14 -9.19
CA LEU A 250 9.34 19.82 -8.83
C LEU A 250 7.85 19.71 -9.14
N LEU A 251 7.06 20.72 -8.79
CA LEU A 251 5.63 20.75 -9.05
C LEU A 251 5.35 20.65 -10.55
N ILE A 252 6.03 21.46 -11.35
CA ILE A 252 5.92 21.46 -12.82
C ILE A 252 6.35 20.10 -13.38
N LEU A 253 7.51 19.58 -12.99
CA LEU A 253 8.00 18.30 -13.50
C LEU A 253 7.05 17.15 -13.18
N ILE A 254 6.70 16.94 -11.91
CA ILE A 254 5.87 15.81 -11.49
C ILE A 254 4.49 15.91 -12.12
N PHE A 255 3.90 17.12 -12.18
CA PHE A 255 2.62 17.35 -12.82
C PHE A 255 2.67 17.01 -14.32
N LEU A 256 3.57 17.63 -15.08
CA LEU A 256 3.62 17.44 -16.53
C LEU A 256 4.00 15.99 -16.91
N LEU A 257 4.95 15.39 -16.19
CA LEU A 257 5.41 14.02 -16.46
C LEU A 257 4.30 12.99 -16.26
N THR A 258 3.42 13.21 -15.27
CA THR A 258 2.33 12.28 -14.97
C THR A 258 1.03 12.64 -15.69
N LEU A 259 0.92 13.84 -16.27
CA LEU A 259 -0.30 14.36 -16.88
C LEU A 259 -0.97 13.36 -17.86
N PRO A 260 -0.26 12.71 -18.79
CA PRO A 260 -0.88 11.71 -19.68
C PRO A 260 -1.42 10.48 -18.95
N GLN A 261 -0.83 10.07 -17.83
CA GLN A 261 -1.31 8.93 -17.03
C GLN A 261 -2.67 9.21 -16.37
N TRP A 262 -3.08 10.49 -16.28
CA TRP A 262 -4.38 10.90 -15.74
C TRP A 262 -5.51 10.90 -16.79
N SER A 263 -5.26 10.46 -18.04
CA SER A 263 -6.24 10.57 -19.13
C SER A 263 -7.57 9.91 -18.82
N ALA A 264 -7.57 8.75 -18.16
CA ALA A 264 -8.82 8.05 -17.84
C ALA A 264 -9.63 8.71 -16.71
N LEU A 265 -9.07 9.71 -15.99
CA LEU A 265 -9.84 10.49 -15.01
C LEU A 265 -11.01 11.24 -15.68
N PHE A 266 -10.89 11.55 -16.97
CA PHE A 266 -11.95 12.18 -17.74
C PHE A 266 -13.22 11.31 -17.84
N ALA A 267 -13.11 9.99 -17.57
CA ALA A 267 -14.27 9.11 -17.47
C ALA A 267 -15.24 9.50 -16.35
N VAL A 268 -14.79 10.24 -15.32
CA VAL A 268 -15.68 10.79 -14.28
C VAL A 268 -16.75 11.73 -14.87
N PHE A 269 -16.48 12.36 -16.02
CA PHE A 269 -17.44 13.23 -16.69
C PHE A 269 -18.38 12.48 -17.63
N GLN A 270 -18.26 11.16 -17.78
CA GLN A 270 -19.09 10.38 -18.70
C GLN A 270 -20.59 10.59 -18.45
N ASP A 271 -21.01 10.58 -17.18
CA ASP A 271 -22.41 10.76 -16.79
C ASP A 271 -22.79 12.24 -16.53
N SER A 272 -21.88 13.17 -16.85
CA SER A 272 -22.15 14.60 -16.69
C SER A 272 -23.10 15.12 -17.78
N ILE A 273 -23.77 16.25 -17.50
CA ILE A 273 -24.66 16.93 -18.46
C ILE A 273 -23.96 17.18 -19.81
N LEU A 274 -22.64 17.35 -19.81
CA LEU A 274 -21.84 17.63 -21.00
C LEU A 274 -21.64 16.43 -21.92
N LEU A 275 -21.66 15.19 -21.40
CA LEU A 275 -21.32 13.98 -22.17
C LEU A 275 -22.46 12.96 -22.20
N ASN A 276 -23.40 13.01 -21.26
CA ASN A 276 -24.50 12.05 -21.16
C ASN A 276 -25.35 12.00 -22.45
N TRP A 277 -25.59 13.16 -23.10
CA TRP A 277 -26.34 13.24 -24.35
C TRP A 277 -25.64 12.59 -25.56
N THR A 278 -24.34 12.31 -25.46
CA THR A 278 -23.56 11.73 -26.57
C THR A 278 -23.68 10.21 -26.64
N ASN A 279 -24.22 9.56 -25.60
CA ASN A 279 -24.24 8.09 -25.44
C ASN A 279 -22.85 7.42 -25.63
N LEU A 280 -21.76 8.17 -25.41
CA LEU A 280 -20.40 7.65 -25.53
C LEU A 280 -19.98 6.95 -24.23
N THR A 281 -19.49 5.72 -24.36
CA THR A 281 -18.90 4.97 -23.23
C THR A 281 -17.37 5.12 -23.25
N ILE A 282 -16.89 5.96 -22.34
CA ILE A 282 -15.48 6.33 -22.12
C ILE A 282 -14.81 5.33 -21.14
N ALA A 283 -15.56 4.79 -20.20
CA ALA A 283 -15.14 3.69 -19.33
C ALA A 283 -16.32 2.74 -19.05
N GLN A 284 -16.15 1.47 -19.42
CA GLN A 284 -17.12 0.41 -19.10
C GLN A 284 -17.22 0.17 -17.59
N ARG A 285 -18.45 -0.03 -17.10
CA ARG A 285 -18.71 -0.21 -15.67
C ARG A 285 -18.44 -1.61 -15.12
N SER A 286 -18.58 -2.63 -15.95
CA SER A 286 -18.56 -4.03 -15.51
C SER A 286 -17.95 -4.96 -16.54
N GLY A 287 -17.61 -6.18 -16.09
CA GLY A 287 -17.04 -7.23 -16.91
C GLY A 287 -15.51 -7.20 -17.04
N PRO A 288 -14.94 -8.12 -17.85
CA PRO A 288 -13.48 -8.24 -18.05
C PRO A 288 -12.85 -6.98 -18.66
N SER A 289 -13.66 -6.22 -19.40
CA SER A 289 -13.27 -4.99 -20.09
C SER A 289 -13.57 -3.72 -19.29
N ALA A 290 -13.82 -3.83 -17.97
CA ALA A 290 -14.07 -2.69 -17.12
C ALA A 290 -12.94 -1.64 -17.23
N GLY A 291 -13.33 -0.37 -17.35
CA GLY A 291 -12.41 0.75 -17.55
C GLY A 291 -11.99 1.01 -19.01
N ILE A 292 -12.32 0.13 -19.97
CA ILE A 292 -11.99 0.31 -21.40
C ILE A 292 -13.08 1.14 -22.12
N PRO A 293 -12.73 2.08 -23.01
CA PRO A 293 -13.69 2.81 -23.86
C PRO A 293 -14.20 1.92 -25.00
N ILE A 294 -15.45 2.12 -25.47
CA ILE A 294 -16.01 1.39 -26.62
C ILE A 294 -16.54 2.35 -27.69
N GLY A 295 -16.51 1.91 -28.96
CA GLY A 295 -17.14 2.62 -30.07
C GLY A 295 -16.55 4.02 -30.24
N GLY A 296 -17.41 5.03 -30.32
CA GLY A 296 -16.96 6.44 -30.40
C GLY A 296 -16.17 6.91 -29.17
N GLY A 297 -16.33 6.25 -28.02
CA GLY A 297 -15.56 6.54 -26.81
C GLY A 297 -14.06 6.32 -26.99
N VAL A 298 -13.67 5.39 -27.88
CA VAL A 298 -12.25 5.12 -28.19
C VAL A 298 -11.61 6.32 -28.90
N VAL A 299 -12.35 6.96 -29.82
CA VAL A 299 -11.87 8.16 -30.52
C VAL A 299 -11.67 9.30 -29.52
N LEU A 300 -12.66 9.53 -28.65
CA LEU A 300 -12.56 10.56 -27.63
C LEU A 300 -11.41 10.29 -26.64
N ALA A 301 -11.26 9.05 -26.19
CA ALA A 301 -10.15 8.63 -25.33
C ALA A 301 -8.79 8.88 -25.97
N THR A 302 -8.65 8.53 -27.25
CA THR A 302 -7.42 8.76 -28.03
C THR A 302 -7.12 10.25 -28.17
N LEU A 303 -8.13 11.07 -28.46
CA LEU A 303 -7.99 12.53 -28.53
C LEU A 303 -7.59 13.14 -27.18
N ILE A 304 -8.18 12.66 -26.07
CA ILE A 304 -7.82 13.10 -24.72
C ILE A 304 -6.35 12.75 -24.44
N VAL A 305 -5.94 11.50 -24.65
CA VAL A 305 -4.54 11.07 -24.44
C VAL A 305 -3.59 11.91 -25.29
N ALA A 306 -3.85 12.05 -26.59
CA ALA A 306 -3.03 12.86 -27.49
C ALA A 306 -2.95 14.32 -27.02
N SER A 307 -4.07 14.92 -26.62
CA SER A 307 -4.11 16.30 -26.12
C SER A 307 -3.29 16.50 -24.86
N LEU A 308 -3.33 15.55 -23.91
CA LEU A 308 -2.59 15.61 -22.66
C LEU A 308 -1.09 15.39 -22.88
N ILE A 309 -0.71 14.51 -23.82
CA ILE A 309 0.69 14.34 -24.25
C ILE A 309 1.20 15.63 -24.88
N ILE A 310 0.48 16.21 -25.84
CA ILE A 310 0.86 17.47 -26.49
C ILE A 310 0.99 18.59 -25.46
N THR A 311 0.02 18.69 -24.53
CA THR A 311 0.05 19.66 -23.43
C THR A 311 1.27 19.48 -22.54
N SER A 312 1.57 18.24 -22.14
CA SER A 312 2.75 17.92 -21.33
C SER A 312 4.05 18.32 -22.02
N VAL A 313 4.19 17.98 -23.31
CA VAL A 313 5.37 18.31 -24.14
C VAL A 313 5.52 19.81 -24.30
N TYR A 314 4.42 20.51 -24.67
CA TYR A 314 4.42 21.94 -24.92
C TYR A 314 4.81 22.74 -23.67
N PHE A 315 4.17 22.48 -22.53
CA PHE A 315 4.53 23.16 -21.29
C PHE A 315 5.90 22.71 -20.75
N GLY A 316 6.31 21.48 -21.05
CA GLY A 316 7.66 20.97 -20.76
C GLY A 316 8.75 21.74 -21.50
N TYR A 317 8.52 21.98 -22.79
CA TYR A 317 9.37 22.80 -23.66
C TYR A 317 9.46 24.25 -23.15
N LEU A 318 8.32 24.85 -22.79
CA LEU A 318 8.28 26.22 -22.24
C LEU A 318 8.99 26.36 -20.89
N TRP A 319 9.01 25.30 -20.06
CA TRP A 319 9.63 25.32 -18.74
C TRP A 319 11.15 25.11 -18.80
N ASN A 320 11.60 23.93 -19.23
CA ASN A 320 13.03 23.59 -19.31
C ASN A 320 13.22 22.34 -20.18
N TRP A 321 13.34 22.55 -21.50
CA TRP A 321 13.48 21.45 -22.46
C TRP A 321 14.61 20.47 -22.09
N ALA A 322 15.82 20.99 -21.80
CA ALA A 322 17.01 20.17 -21.56
C ALA A 322 16.86 19.14 -20.42
N VAL A 323 16.04 19.47 -19.42
CA VAL A 323 15.68 18.57 -18.31
C VAL A 323 14.46 17.75 -18.67
N TRP A 324 13.41 18.39 -19.21
CA TRP A 324 12.12 17.77 -19.46
C TRP A 324 12.23 16.58 -20.39
N TRP A 325 12.92 16.68 -21.54
CA TRP A 325 12.94 15.58 -22.52
C TRP A 325 13.69 14.36 -21.98
N LYS A 326 14.75 14.57 -21.18
CA LYS A 326 15.50 13.48 -20.52
C LYS A 326 14.67 12.80 -19.45
N SER A 327 14.00 13.59 -18.61
CA SER A 327 13.07 13.08 -17.60
C SER A 327 11.91 12.30 -18.23
N SER A 328 11.33 12.83 -19.31
CA SER A 328 10.26 12.20 -20.08
C SER A 328 10.73 10.87 -20.70
N LEU A 329 11.90 10.86 -21.34
CA LEU A 329 12.49 9.66 -21.92
C LEU A 329 12.75 8.58 -20.87
N ILE A 330 13.29 8.95 -19.71
CA ILE A 330 13.52 8.01 -18.59
C ILE A 330 12.20 7.44 -18.09
N PHE A 331 11.21 8.30 -17.86
CA PHE A 331 9.92 7.89 -17.32
C PHE A 331 9.19 6.96 -18.29
N TYR A 332 8.93 7.43 -19.52
CA TYR A 332 8.20 6.66 -20.51
C TYR A 332 9.00 5.48 -21.04
N GLY A 333 10.34 5.53 -21.05
CA GLY A 333 11.17 4.38 -21.40
C GLY A 333 10.99 3.22 -20.42
N ILE A 334 11.12 3.48 -19.12
CA ILE A 334 10.90 2.46 -18.08
C ILE A 334 9.44 1.99 -18.08
N TRP A 335 8.50 2.92 -18.18
CA TRP A 335 7.07 2.61 -18.22
C TRP A 335 6.71 1.75 -19.44
N LEU A 336 7.22 2.08 -20.63
CA LEU A 336 6.99 1.29 -21.84
C LEU A 336 7.59 -0.11 -21.71
N LEU A 337 8.80 -0.23 -21.17
CA LEU A 337 9.42 -1.54 -20.95
C LEU A 337 8.56 -2.44 -20.06
N ALA A 338 8.04 -1.92 -18.94
CA ALA A 338 7.20 -2.68 -18.03
C ALA A 338 5.80 -2.96 -18.61
N TYR A 339 5.15 -1.99 -19.27
CA TYR A 339 3.81 -2.24 -19.80
C TYR A 339 3.81 -3.09 -21.06
N THR A 340 4.90 -3.10 -21.83
CA THR A 340 5.02 -3.93 -23.04
C THR A 340 5.72 -5.26 -22.82
N LYS A 341 6.07 -5.60 -21.57
CA LYS A 341 6.86 -6.79 -21.22
C LYS A 341 8.12 -6.91 -22.08
N ALA A 342 8.95 -5.86 -22.02
CA ALA A 342 10.12 -5.70 -22.90
C ALA A 342 9.80 -5.81 -24.41
N PHE A 343 8.74 -5.13 -24.86
CA PHE A 343 8.28 -5.05 -26.25
C PHE A 343 7.70 -6.35 -26.85
N THR A 344 7.33 -7.33 -26.02
CA THR A 344 6.66 -8.55 -26.49
C THR A 344 5.17 -8.36 -26.75
N ASP A 345 4.55 -7.35 -26.16
CA ASP A 345 3.11 -7.07 -26.33
C ASP A 345 2.78 -5.57 -26.21
N PHE A 346 2.40 -4.97 -27.33
CA PHE A 346 2.09 -3.54 -27.40
C PHE A 346 0.69 -3.20 -26.89
N SER A 347 -0.19 -4.18 -26.66
CA SER A 347 -1.53 -3.92 -26.11
C SER A 347 -1.47 -3.29 -24.72
N GLY A 348 -0.39 -3.59 -23.97
CA GLY A 348 -0.12 -3.05 -22.65
C GLY A 348 0.02 -1.53 -22.59
N ILE A 349 0.32 -0.86 -23.72
CA ILE A 349 0.32 0.62 -23.78
C ILE A 349 -1.08 1.17 -23.52
N GLY A 350 -2.09 0.59 -24.19
CA GLY A 350 -3.49 1.00 -24.03
C GLY A 350 -4.02 0.69 -22.63
N SER A 351 -3.70 -0.50 -22.11
CA SER A 351 -4.11 -0.87 -20.76
C SER A 351 -3.41 -0.04 -19.69
N GLY A 352 -2.15 0.33 -19.89
CA GLY A 352 -1.41 1.20 -18.96
C GLY A 352 -1.90 2.64 -18.97
N ILE A 353 -1.97 3.27 -20.14
CA ILE A 353 -2.27 4.71 -20.22
C ILE A 353 -3.73 5.01 -19.86
N TRP A 354 -4.63 4.07 -20.16
CA TRP A 354 -6.07 4.26 -19.98
C TRP A 354 -6.66 3.29 -18.97
N GLN A 355 -6.60 1.99 -19.23
CA GLN A 355 -7.39 1.01 -18.48
C GLN A 355 -7.00 0.92 -17.00
N SER A 356 -5.73 1.12 -16.66
CA SER A 356 -5.22 1.10 -15.28
C SER A 356 -6.01 2.08 -14.41
N LEU A 357 -6.00 3.38 -14.73
CA LEU A 357 -6.83 4.35 -14.00
C LEU A 357 -8.32 4.20 -14.28
N GLY A 358 -8.72 3.92 -15.53
CA GLY A 358 -10.13 3.81 -15.93
C GLY A 358 -10.89 2.74 -15.15
N TYR A 359 -10.25 1.60 -14.89
CA TYR A 359 -10.78 0.54 -14.05
C TYR A 359 -11.04 1.04 -12.63
N TRP A 360 -10.06 1.66 -11.98
CA TRP A 360 -10.19 2.12 -10.58
C TRP A 360 -11.13 3.31 -10.42
N VAL A 361 -11.30 4.14 -11.44
CA VAL A 361 -12.33 5.20 -11.48
C VAL A 361 -13.71 4.58 -11.38
N VAL A 362 -13.98 3.57 -12.21
CA VAL A 362 -15.26 2.85 -12.20
C VAL A 362 -15.47 2.05 -10.91
N GLN A 363 -14.41 1.46 -10.35
CA GLN A 363 -14.50 0.73 -9.09
C GLN A 363 -14.81 1.63 -7.87
N GLN A 364 -14.73 2.96 -7.99
CA GLN A 364 -15.11 3.84 -6.88
C GLN A 364 -16.58 3.66 -6.47
N GLU A 365 -17.49 3.45 -7.42
CA GLU A 365 -18.93 3.24 -7.13
C GLU A 365 -19.20 1.87 -6.47
N VAL A 366 -18.40 0.86 -6.79
CA VAL A 366 -18.51 -0.49 -6.19
C VAL A 366 -18.12 -0.46 -4.71
N ALA A 367 -17.19 0.43 -4.34
CA ALA A 367 -16.70 0.62 -2.98
C ALA A 367 -16.36 -0.72 -2.29
N ARG A 368 -15.42 -1.49 -2.88
CA ARG A 368 -15.06 -2.83 -2.40
C ARG A 368 -14.81 -2.86 -0.89
N GLY A 369 -15.43 -3.82 -0.23
CA GLY A 369 -15.45 -3.92 1.23
C GLY A 369 -16.49 -3.03 1.90
N GLY A 370 -16.90 -1.89 1.35
CA GLY A 370 -17.97 -1.05 1.90
C GLY A 370 -17.70 -0.55 3.32
N GLN A 371 -16.44 -0.21 3.61
CA GLN A 371 -15.98 0.12 4.97
C GLN A 371 -16.39 1.55 5.39
N PRO A 372 -16.64 1.79 6.69
CA PRO A 372 -16.99 3.12 7.19
C PRO A 372 -15.84 4.12 7.05
N TRP A 373 -16.15 5.42 7.06
CA TRP A 373 -15.17 6.50 6.92
C TRP A 373 -14.09 6.49 8.01
N TYR A 374 -14.41 5.96 9.21
CA TYR A 374 -13.49 5.87 10.35
C TYR A 374 -12.66 4.58 10.39
N TYR A 375 -12.73 3.73 9.36
CA TYR A 375 -12.04 2.44 9.29
C TYR A 375 -10.55 2.51 9.61
N TYR A 376 -9.82 3.47 9.03
CA TYR A 376 -8.39 3.62 9.28
C TYR A 376 -8.08 4.17 10.68
N PHE A 377 -8.95 5.01 11.26
CA PHE A 377 -8.78 5.43 12.65
C PHE A 377 -8.90 4.24 13.60
N PHE A 378 -9.90 3.39 13.39
CA PHE A 378 -10.07 2.16 14.15
C PHE A 378 -8.85 1.24 14.01
N THR A 379 -8.49 0.89 12.79
CA THR A 379 -7.41 -0.08 12.54
C THR A 379 -6.05 0.43 13.00
N MET A 380 -5.71 1.70 12.73
CA MET A 380 -4.46 2.28 13.21
C MET A 380 -4.43 2.43 14.75
N SER A 381 -5.55 2.65 15.43
CA SER A 381 -5.55 2.70 16.90
C SER A 381 -5.20 1.37 17.57
N ILE A 382 -5.33 0.25 16.84
CA ILE A 382 -4.92 -1.08 17.28
C ILE A 382 -3.45 -1.31 16.94
N TYR A 383 -3.06 -1.12 15.68
CA TYR A 383 -1.74 -1.54 15.18
C TYR A 383 -0.68 -0.45 15.20
N GLU A 384 -1.07 0.82 15.15
CA GLU A 384 -0.19 1.96 14.90
C GLU A 384 -0.41 3.09 15.93
N PHE A 385 -0.88 2.75 17.13
CA PHE A 385 -1.16 3.74 18.19
C PHE A 385 0.08 4.56 18.59
N PHE A 386 1.28 3.96 18.57
CA PHE A 386 2.53 4.64 18.88
C PHE A 386 2.80 5.81 17.92
N ILE A 387 2.59 5.59 16.62
CA ILE A 387 2.81 6.62 15.59
C ILE A 387 1.66 7.62 15.52
N ILE A 388 0.42 7.23 15.83
CA ILE A 388 -0.70 8.17 15.97
C ILE A 388 -0.40 9.18 17.07
N ILE A 389 0.03 8.71 18.24
CA ILE A 389 0.32 9.58 19.39
C ILE A 389 1.52 10.49 19.07
N GLY A 390 2.55 9.95 18.40
CA GLY A 390 3.65 10.75 17.86
C GLY A 390 3.18 11.85 16.90
N PHE A 391 2.25 11.55 16.01
CA PHE A 391 1.65 12.51 15.08
C PHE A 391 0.80 13.57 15.79
N ILE A 392 -0.06 13.21 16.74
CA ILE A 392 -0.86 14.17 17.53
C ILE A 392 0.06 15.12 18.31
N PHE A 393 1.11 14.57 18.95
CA PHE A 393 2.11 15.38 19.63
C PHE A 393 2.81 16.34 18.65
N SER A 394 3.16 15.88 17.45
CA SER A 394 3.75 16.72 16.42
C SER A 394 2.82 17.89 16.03
N MET A 395 1.52 17.64 15.89
CA MET A 395 0.56 18.70 15.58
C MET A 395 0.54 19.78 16.68
N ILE A 396 0.47 19.37 17.95
CA ILE A 396 0.37 20.33 19.08
C ILE A 396 1.63 21.21 19.20
N PHE A 397 2.81 20.60 19.13
CA PHE A 397 4.07 21.28 19.47
C PHE A 397 4.80 21.88 18.26
N TYR A 398 4.60 21.30 17.07
CA TYR A 398 5.38 21.64 15.88
C TYR A 398 4.61 22.43 14.82
N LEU A 399 3.28 22.54 14.89
CA LEU A 399 2.52 23.46 14.02
C LEU A 399 2.95 24.92 14.17
N LYS A 400 3.43 25.30 15.37
CA LYS A 400 3.94 26.66 15.64
C LYS A 400 5.39 26.85 15.19
N LYS A 401 6.13 25.77 14.91
CA LYS A 401 7.54 25.81 14.47
C LYS A 401 7.56 26.08 12.95
N LYS A 402 8.05 27.25 12.53
CA LYS A 402 8.05 27.71 11.13
C LYS A 402 9.13 27.03 10.24
N SER A 403 9.33 25.72 10.35
CA SER A 403 10.26 24.99 9.47
C SER A 403 9.52 24.43 8.25
N ASP A 404 10.00 24.75 7.05
CA ASP A 404 9.49 24.20 5.78
C ASP A 404 9.44 22.67 5.81
N PHE A 405 10.43 22.02 6.45
CA PHE A 405 10.49 20.55 6.55
C PHE A 405 9.44 19.97 7.49
N THR A 406 9.22 20.60 8.63
CA THR A 406 8.22 20.16 9.60
C THR A 406 6.81 20.31 9.04
N ASN A 407 6.53 21.44 8.37
CA ASN A 407 5.25 21.65 7.68
C ASN A 407 5.02 20.62 6.57
N PHE A 408 6.07 20.27 5.81
CA PHE A 408 6.00 19.20 4.82
C PHE A 408 5.59 17.86 5.43
N LEU A 409 6.24 17.43 6.52
CA LEU A 409 5.91 16.14 7.16
C LEU A 409 4.47 16.14 7.69
N ILE A 410 4.03 17.24 8.30
CA ILE A 410 2.64 17.37 8.80
C ILE A 410 1.64 17.29 7.64
N ASN A 411 1.87 18.08 6.60
CA ASN A 411 0.99 18.11 5.43
C ASN A 411 0.99 16.77 4.69
N TRP A 412 2.16 16.13 4.54
CA TRP A 412 2.27 14.82 3.93
C TRP A 412 1.45 13.78 4.70
N SER A 413 1.59 13.71 6.03
CA SER A 413 0.78 12.82 6.86
C SER A 413 -0.72 13.12 6.78
N PHE A 414 -1.10 14.40 6.87
CA PHE A 414 -2.50 14.81 6.89
C PHE A 414 -3.21 14.59 5.54
N ILE A 415 -2.58 15.00 4.44
CA ILE A 415 -3.14 14.84 3.09
C ILE A 415 -3.22 13.36 2.73
N THR A 416 -2.20 12.56 3.07
CA THR A 416 -2.24 11.11 2.84
C THR A 416 -3.41 10.47 3.59
N LEU A 417 -3.56 10.77 4.87
CA LEU A 417 -4.66 10.25 5.69
C LEU A 417 -6.02 10.65 5.10
N LEU A 418 -6.19 11.92 4.72
CA LEU A 418 -7.43 12.41 4.13
C LEU A 418 -7.74 11.74 2.78
N ALA A 419 -6.74 11.57 1.92
CA ALA A 419 -6.91 10.95 0.61
C ALA A 419 -7.41 9.50 0.73
N TYR A 420 -6.86 8.71 1.67
CA TYR A 420 -7.32 7.34 1.91
C TYR A 420 -8.66 7.26 2.64
N ILE A 421 -9.04 8.26 3.46
CA ILE A 421 -10.39 8.34 4.04
C ILE A 421 -11.44 8.56 2.94
N ILE A 422 -11.13 9.45 1.98
CA ILE A 422 -12.03 9.80 0.87
C ILE A 422 -12.15 8.65 -0.14
N ALA A 423 -11.07 7.94 -0.44
CA ALA A 423 -11.09 6.79 -1.35
C ALA A 423 -12.14 5.76 -0.91
N SER A 424 -12.99 5.29 -1.83
CA SER A 424 -14.10 4.41 -1.47
C SER A 424 -13.63 3.02 -1.07
N GLU A 425 -12.64 2.48 -1.77
CA GLU A 425 -11.97 1.24 -1.40
C GLU A 425 -11.09 1.45 -0.16
N LYS A 426 -11.35 0.63 0.86
CA LYS A 426 -10.61 0.65 2.11
C LYS A 426 -10.24 -0.75 2.52
N MET A 427 -8.94 -0.99 2.67
CA MET A 427 -8.37 -2.31 2.89
C MET A 427 -7.16 -2.20 3.83
N PRO A 428 -6.84 -3.25 4.62
CA PRO A 428 -5.78 -3.17 5.62
C PRO A 428 -4.40 -2.82 5.07
N TRP A 429 -4.03 -3.35 3.89
CA TRP A 429 -2.72 -3.10 3.27
C TRP A 429 -2.49 -1.63 2.89
N LEU A 430 -3.57 -0.86 2.68
CA LEU A 430 -3.46 0.56 2.36
C LEU A 430 -2.93 1.38 3.55
N MET A 431 -2.97 0.83 4.77
CA MET A 431 -2.34 1.44 5.93
C MET A 431 -0.83 1.64 5.77
N VAL A 432 -0.15 0.85 4.93
CA VAL A 432 1.29 1.02 4.66
C VAL A 432 1.57 2.46 4.20
N HIS A 433 0.74 2.99 3.30
CA HIS A 433 0.89 4.33 2.74
C HIS A 433 0.57 5.43 3.76
N ILE A 434 -0.40 5.17 4.65
CA ILE A 434 -0.79 6.09 5.72
C ILE A 434 0.30 6.10 6.80
N ALA A 435 0.79 4.94 7.22
CA ALA A 435 1.77 4.80 8.30
C ALA A 435 3.13 5.42 7.93
N LEU A 436 3.60 5.29 6.69
CA LEU A 436 4.91 5.79 6.25
C LEU A 436 5.18 7.27 6.63
N PRO A 437 4.35 8.26 6.25
CA PRO A 437 4.55 9.65 6.66
C PRO A 437 4.43 9.86 8.18
N LEU A 438 3.51 9.16 8.84
CA LEU A 438 3.36 9.21 10.31
C LEU A 438 4.61 8.68 11.04
N ILE A 439 5.26 7.65 10.50
CA ILE A 439 6.52 7.11 11.02
C ILE A 439 7.65 8.14 10.85
N CYS A 440 7.71 8.81 9.70
CA CYS A 440 8.72 9.84 9.44
C CYS A 440 8.61 11.02 10.42
N ILE A 441 7.41 11.54 10.65
CA ILE A 441 7.20 12.64 11.59
C ILE A 441 7.42 12.22 13.05
N THR A 442 7.00 11.02 13.43
CA THR A 442 7.24 10.48 14.77
C THR A 442 8.74 10.32 15.03
N GLY A 443 9.49 9.74 14.08
CA GLY A 443 10.94 9.62 14.19
C GLY A 443 11.64 10.98 14.26
N TYR A 444 11.22 11.95 13.44
CA TYR A 444 11.74 13.32 13.50
C TYR A 444 11.53 13.97 14.87
N VAL A 445 10.32 13.86 15.44
CA VAL A 445 10.00 14.43 16.76
C VAL A 445 10.83 13.78 17.87
N LEU A 446 10.97 12.45 17.86
CA LEU A 446 11.81 11.75 18.84
C LEU A 446 13.28 12.20 18.73
N GLY A 447 13.79 12.34 17.50
CA GLY A 447 15.15 12.81 17.24
C GLY A 447 15.42 14.24 17.69
N ASP A 448 14.52 15.19 17.34
CA ASP A 448 14.66 16.62 17.66
C ASP A 448 14.58 16.88 19.18
N ASN A 449 13.81 16.06 19.92
CA ASN A 449 13.67 16.20 21.37
C ASN A 449 14.69 15.38 22.18
N LEU A 450 15.38 14.42 21.59
CA LEU A 450 16.29 13.50 22.32
C LEU A 450 17.34 14.25 23.16
N LEU A 451 17.90 15.35 22.66
CA LEU A 451 18.89 16.14 23.38
C LEU A 451 18.30 16.81 24.63
N ILE A 452 17.03 17.22 24.57
CA ILE A 452 16.31 17.81 25.70
C ILE A 452 16.09 16.73 26.77
N PHE A 453 15.59 15.55 26.37
CA PHE A 453 15.45 14.40 27.26
C PHE A 453 16.79 14.08 27.94
N LYS A 454 17.87 13.94 27.15
CA LYS A 454 19.20 13.62 27.66
C LYS A 454 19.75 14.67 28.63
N SER A 455 19.59 15.96 28.35
CA SER A 455 20.04 17.02 29.27
C SER A 455 19.34 16.95 30.62
N VAL A 456 18.02 16.74 30.62
CA VAL A 456 17.24 16.70 31.87
C VAL A 456 17.50 15.41 32.66
N LEU A 457 17.74 14.29 31.96
CA LEU A 457 18.07 12.99 32.56
C LEU A 457 19.48 12.97 33.20
N LEU A 458 20.48 13.57 32.54
CA LEU A 458 21.88 13.51 32.99
C LEU A 458 22.29 14.60 33.98
N ASP A 459 21.47 15.65 34.19
CA ASP A 459 21.81 16.76 35.09
C ASP A 459 22.12 16.30 36.53
N ASN A 460 21.55 15.19 37.02
CA ASN A 460 21.78 14.68 38.39
C ASN A 460 22.99 13.74 38.53
N CYS A 461 23.53 13.15 37.44
CA CYS A 461 24.72 12.30 37.54
C CYS A 461 25.99 13.09 37.90
N ARG A 462 25.93 14.44 37.89
CA ARG A 462 27.05 15.32 38.20
C ARG A 462 27.03 15.87 39.63
N THR A 463 25.90 15.86 40.31
CA THR A 463 25.79 16.39 41.68
C THR A 463 25.70 15.24 42.69
N LYS A 464 26.86 14.80 43.18
CA LYS A 464 26.96 13.95 44.38
C LYS A 464 26.31 14.70 45.55
N ASN A 465 25.13 14.25 45.99
CA ASN A 465 24.79 14.00 47.41
C ASN A 465 23.30 14.12 47.80
N ASN A 466 22.34 14.35 46.91
CA ASN A 466 20.91 14.13 47.25
C ASN A 466 20.07 13.85 45.99
N PHE A 467 19.44 12.67 45.92
CA PHE A 467 18.53 12.25 44.85
C PHE A 467 17.15 12.93 45.00
N ILE A 468 17.09 14.25 44.93
CA ILE A 468 15.82 14.99 44.91
C ILE A 468 15.47 15.29 43.45
N LEU A 469 14.53 14.54 42.88
CA LEU A 469 14.03 14.76 41.52
C LEU A 469 13.17 16.03 41.47
N ASN A 470 13.50 16.94 40.55
CA ASN A 470 12.64 18.11 40.28
C ASN A 470 11.37 17.68 39.52
N LYS A 471 10.24 18.37 39.69
CA LYS A 471 8.97 18.15 38.94
C LYS A 471 9.21 17.98 37.44
N LYS A 472 10.09 18.80 36.85
CA LYS A 472 10.45 18.71 35.42
C LYS A 472 11.12 17.38 35.05
N GLN A 473 12.00 16.87 35.90
CA GLN A 473 12.64 15.58 35.70
C GLN A 473 11.60 14.47 35.81
N ILE A 474 10.71 14.52 36.81
CA ILE A 474 9.61 13.56 36.96
C ILE A 474 8.78 13.48 35.67
N TYR A 475 8.36 14.61 35.10
CA TYR A 475 7.61 14.63 33.83
C TYR A 475 8.38 14.02 32.65
N VAL A 476 9.69 14.26 32.57
CA VAL A 476 10.54 13.71 31.49
C VAL A 476 10.74 12.21 31.66
N TYR A 477 10.97 11.73 32.89
CA TYR A 477 11.07 10.30 33.20
C TYR A 477 9.76 9.58 32.90
N THR A 478 8.62 10.11 33.37
CA THR A 478 7.32 9.50 33.11
C THR A 478 7.00 9.47 31.62
N ALA A 479 7.22 10.55 30.88
CA ALA A 479 7.03 10.58 29.44
C ALA A 479 7.94 9.58 28.71
N THR A 480 9.20 9.46 29.11
CA THR A 480 10.15 8.50 28.50
C THR A 480 9.71 7.06 28.75
N ILE A 481 9.32 6.73 29.99
CA ILE A 481 8.81 5.40 30.35
C ILE A 481 7.55 5.07 29.55
N LEU A 482 6.60 6.02 29.45
CA LEU A 482 5.38 5.83 28.66
C LEU A 482 5.69 5.57 27.18
N ILE A 483 6.60 6.34 26.57
CA ILE A 483 7.05 6.13 25.18
C ILE A 483 7.65 4.74 24.99
N ILE A 484 8.48 4.27 25.93
CA ILE A 484 9.10 2.93 25.87
C ILE A 484 8.03 1.84 26.01
N ILE A 485 7.13 1.94 26.98
CA ILE A 485 6.04 0.98 27.19
C ILE A 485 5.17 0.90 25.93
N MET A 486 4.81 2.04 25.36
CA MET A 486 4.04 2.11 24.13
C MET A 486 4.78 1.49 22.94
N PHE A 487 6.08 1.75 22.81
CA PHE A 487 6.87 1.15 21.73
C PHE A 487 6.97 -0.38 21.87
N ILE A 488 7.21 -0.87 23.10
CA ILE A 488 7.23 -2.31 23.40
C ILE A 488 5.86 -2.93 23.11
N PHE A 489 4.77 -2.29 23.50
CA PHE A 489 3.42 -2.78 23.22
C PHE A 489 3.17 -2.84 21.70
N SER A 490 3.66 -1.89 20.91
CA SER A 490 3.57 -1.92 19.44
C SER A 490 4.35 -3.10 18.85
N ILE A 491 5.55 -3.39 19.36
CA ILE A 491 6.32 -4.58 18.98
C ILE A 491 5.54 -5.86 19.30
N LEU A 492 4.94 -5.97 20.48
CA LEU A 492 4.17 -7.14 20.89
C LEU A 492 2.95 -7.36 19.98
N VAL A 493 2.21 -6.29 19.67
CA VAL A 493 1.07 -6.35 18.73
C VAL A 493 1.55 -6.82 17.35
N GLY A 494 2.64 -6.25 16.83
CA GLY A 494 3.20 -6.64 15.54
C GLY A 494 3.72 -8.07 15.50
N PHE A 495 4.35 -8.54 16.57
CA PHE A 495 4.82 -9.91 16.69
C PHE A 495 3.64 -10.90 16.67
N ARG A 496 2.59 -10.63 17.45
CA ARG A 496 1.39 -11.49 17.50
C ARG A 496 0.68 -11.54 16.15
N SER A 497 0.49 -10.40 15.48
CA SER A 497 -0.18 -10.37 14.17
C SER A 497 0.66 -10.99 13.05
N THR A 498 1.99 -10.95 13.14
CA THR A 498 2.88 -11.41 12.07
C THR A 498 3.26 -12.88 12.18
N TYR A 499 3.47 -13.41 13.38
CA TYR A 499 4.03 -14.76 13.56
C TYR A 499 3.10 -15.73 14.28
N ILE A 500 2.18 -15.25 15.12
CA ILE A 500 1.28 -16.13 15.88
C ILE A 500 -0.07 -16.28 15.16
N HIS A 501 -0.59 -15.16 14.64
CA HIS A 501 -1.92 -15.08 14.05
C HIS A 501 -1.86 -14.53 12.62
N SER A 502 -0.89 -15.02 11.85
CA SER A 502 -0.59 -14.50 10.51
C SER A 502 -1.64 -14.90 9.48
N ASP A 503 -2.31 -16.05 9.67
CA ASP A 503 -3.37 -16.61 8.83
C ASP A 503 -4.76 -16.54 9.47
N LYS A 504 -4.86 -16.20 10.76
CA LYS A 504 -6.13 -16.19 11.49
C LYS A 504 -6.75 -14.79 11.50
N PRO A 505 -8.00 -14.62 11.04
CA PRO A 505 -8.68 -13.33 10.99
C PRO A 505 -9.26 -12.93 12.35
N ILE A 506 -8.40 -12.87 13.38
CA ILE A 506 -8.75 -12.42 14.74
C ILE A 506 -8.45 -10.94 14.97
N GLY A 507 -7.99 -10.23 13.94
CA GLY A 507 -7.72 -8.80 14.00
C GLY A 507 -7.91 -8.16 12.63
N PRO A 508 -8.27 -6.87 12.57
CA PRO A 508 -8.66 -6.24 11.32
C PRO A 508 -7.50 -6.12 10.30
N ILE A 509 -6.24 -6.35 10.69
CA ILE A 509 -5.12 -6.44 9.74
C ILE A 509 -5.23 -7.66 8.82
N VAL A 510 -5.86 -8.74 9.31
CA VAL A 510 -6.20 -9.97 8.56
C VAL A 510 -7.71 -10.00 8.36
N TYR A 511 -8.21 -9.15 7.45
CA TYR A 511 -9.64 -9.01 7.22
C TYR A 511 -10.27 -10.24 6.54
N THR A 512 -9.56 -10.88 5.61
CA THR A 512 -9.92 -12.17 5.00
C THR A 512 -8.65 -12.94 4.72
N GLN A 513 -8.71 -14.27 4.80
CA GLN A 513 -7.55 -15.11 4.57
C GLN A 513 -7.93 -16.55 4.23
N THR A 514 -7.12 -17.18 3.38
CA THR A 514 -7.16 -18.63 3.13
C THR A 514 -6.82 -19.38 4.40
N SER A 515 -7.60 -20.42 4.74
CA SER A 515 -7.32 -21.25 5.92
C SER A 515 -6.01 -22.03 5.77
N SER A 516 -5.34 -22.33 6.89
CA SER A 516 -4.21 -23.26 6.91
C SER A 516 -4.61 -24.69 6.53
N ASP A 517 -5.88 -25.06 6.63
CA ASP A 517 -6.39 -26.36 6.18
C ASP A 517 -6.18 -26.59 4.69
N ILE A 518 -6.26 -25.52 3.87
CA ILE A 518 -6.03 -25.60 2.43
C ILE A 518 -4.58 -25.91 2.11
N ARG A 519 -3.65 -25.31 2.86
CA ARG A 519 -2.22 -25.60 2.70
C ARG A 519 -1.90 -27.04 3.07
N LYS A 520 -2.41 -27.51 4.22
CA LYS A 520 -2.24 -28.90 4.66
C LYS A 520 -2.80 -29.88 3.65
N LEU A 521 -4.03 -29.64 3.17
CA LEU A 521 -4.63 -30.48 2.15
C LEU A 521 -3.83 -30.47 0.83
N SER A 522 -3.27 -29.34 0.42
CA SER A 522 -2.38 -29.31 -0.75
C SER A 522 -1.14 -30.17 -0.53
N ASP A 523 -0.54 -30.13 0.66
CA ASP A 523 0.61 -30.97 0.99
C ASP A 523 0.21 -32.46 1.01
N ASP A 524 -0.96 -32.79 1.56
CA ASP A 524 -1.53 -34.16 1.56
C ASP A 524 -1.81 -34.66 0.12
N ILE A 525 -2.40 -33.84 -0.74
CA ILE A 525 -2.64 -34.16 -2.16
C ILE A 525 -1.33 -34.45 -2.88
N THR A 526 -0.29 -33.66 -2.60
CA THR A 526 1.05 -33.86 -3.16
C THR A 526 1.62 -35.20 -2.70
N GLU A 527 1.50 -35.54 -1.41
CA GLU A 527 1.95 -36.82 -0.87
C GLU A 527 1.19 -38.01 -1.48
N TRP A 528 -0.14 -37.91 -1.60
CA TRP A 528 -0.97 -38.94 -2.22
C TRP A 528 -0.60 -39.16 -3.69
N SER A 529 -0.30 -38.08 -4.43
CA SER A 529 0.14 -38.15 -5.81
C SER A 529 1.51 -38.85 -5.96
N ILE A 530 2.43 -38.61 -5.02
CA ILE A 530 3.72 -39.32 -5.00
C ILE A 530 3.52 -40.81 -4.73
N LYS A 531 2.59 -41.17 -3.83
CA LYS A 531 2.29 -42.57 -3.48
C LYS A 531 1.55 -43.33 -4.57
N SER A 532 0.70 -42.68 -5.36
CA SER A 532 -0.02 -43.30 -6.48
C SER A 532 0.92 -43.68 -7.64
N GLY A 533 2.11 -43.07 -7.71
CA GLY A 533 3.13 -43.35 -8.72
C GLY A 533 3.01 -42.51 -10.00
N ASP A 534 2.02 -41.63 -10.07
CA ASP A 534 1.85 -40.66 -11.17
C ASP A 534 1.58 -39.27 -10.60
N PHE A 535 2.67 -38.51 -10.41
CA PHE A 535 2.64 -37.21 -9.71
C PHE A 535 1.75 -36.17 -10.40
N ASN A 536 1.71 -36.15 -11.74
CA ASN A 536 1.02 -35.10 -12.49
C ASN A 536 -0.44 -35.44 -12.81
N ASN A 537 -0.79 -36.72 -12.95
CA ASN A 537 -2.10 -37.13 -13.46
C ASN A 537 -3.09 -37.59 -12.40
N LEU A 538 -2.89 -37.21 -11.14
CA LEU A 538 -3.89 -37.47 -10.10
C LEU A 538 -5.20 -36.75 -10.45
N PRO A 539 -6.32 -37.46 -10.73
CA PRO A 539 -7.56 -36.82 -11.20
C PRO A 539 -8.26 -36.05 -10.08
N ILE A 540 -8.18 -34.71 -10.13
CA ILE A 540 -8.72 -33.81 -9.09
C ILE A 540 -9.87 -33.00 -9.66
N LEU A 541 -10.95 -32.85 -8.90
CA LEU A 541 -12.04 -31.91 -9.22
C LEU A 541 -12.14 -30.81 -8.17
N ILE A 542 -12.20 -29.56 -8.64
CA ILE A 542 -12.45 -28.38 -7.81
C ILE A 542 -13.76 -27.72 -8.23
N ASP A 543 -14.66 -27.55 -7.27
CA ASP A 543 -15.84 -26.69 -7.39
C ASP A 543 -15.41 -25.21 -7.44
N THR A 544 -15.79 -24.51 -8.51
CA THR A 544 -15.45 -23.09 -8.70
C THR A 544 -16.54 -22.13 -8.24
N THR A 545 -17.65 -22.62 -7.68
CA THR A 545 -18.71 -21.75 -7.16
C THR A 545 -18.14 -20.76 -6.13
N SER A 546 -18.66 -19.53 -6.12
CA SER A 546 -18.20 -18.44 -5.23
C SER A 546 -16.72 -18.04 -5.37
N GLY A 547 -16.08 -18.37 -6.50
CA GLY A 547 -14.68 -18.01 -6.76
C GLY A 547 -13.68 -18.91 -6.04
N PHE A 548 -14.07 -20.13 -5.68
CA PHE A 548 -13.23 -21.16 -5.06
C PHE A 548 -12.04 -21.62 -5.90
N THR A 549 -11.95 -21.21 -7.16
CA THR A 549 -10.77 -21.42 -8.00
C THR A 549 -9.45 -20.99 -7.33
N TRP A 550 -9.48 -19.97 -6.49
CA TRP A 550 -8.31 -19.44 -5.78
C TRP A 550 -8.37 -19.80 -4.29
N PRO A 551 -7.31 -20.39 -3.70
CA PRO A 551 -5.93 -20.45 -4.22
C PRO A 551 -5.56 -21.76 -4.94
N TRP A 552 -6.51 -22.66 -5.22
CA TRP A 552 -6.21 -23.97 -5.80
C TRP A 552 -5.41 -23.91 -7.10
N GLN A 553 -5.66 -22.91 -7.96
CA GLN A 553 -4.85 -22.72 -9.18
C GLN A 553 -3.34 -22.58 -8.91
N TRP A 554 -2.96 -21.95 -7.79
CA TRP A 554 -1.55 -21.84 -7.42
C TRP A 554 -1.01 -23.17 -6.90
N TYR A 555 -1.74 -23.83 -6.01
CA TYR A 555 -1.28 -25.06 -5.38
C TYR A 555 -1.25 -26.27 -6.32
N LEU A 556 -2.22 -26.34 -7.24
CA LEU A 556 -2.36 -27.42 -8.21
C LEU A 556 -1.74 -27.10 -9.57
N ARG A 557 -0.93 -26.03 -9.68
CA ARG A 557 -0.37 -25.53 -10.96
C ARG A 557 0.48 -26.57 -11.72
N GLU A 558 1.02 -27.57 -11.02
CA GLU A 558 1.89 -28.63 -11.58
C GLU A 558 1.09 -29.89 -11.97
N PHE A 559 -0.19 -29.99 -11.58
CA PHE A 559 -1.06 -31.10 -11.91
C PHE A 559 -1.70 -30.89 -13.29
N GLU A 560 -1.74 -31.94 -14.10
CA GLU A 560 -2.27 -31.91 -15.46
C GLU A 560 -3.77 -32.27 -15.51
N ASP A 561 -4.23 -33.17 -14.62
CA ASP A 561 -5.62 -33.68 -14.62
C ASP A 561 -6.52 -33.01 -13.56
N VAL A 562 -6.61 -31.67 -13.60
CA VAL A 562 -7.46 -30.87 -12.70
C VAL A 562 -8.69 -30.34 -13.42
N TYR A 563 -9.88 -30.77 -12.98
CA TYR A 563 -11.17 -30.34 -13.50
C TYR A 563 -11.75 -29.21 -12.67
N TRP A 564 -12.07 -28.11 -13.34
CA TRP A 564 -12.70 -26.94 -12.74
C TRP A 564 -14.18 -26.91 -13.16
N ALA A 565 -15.08 -27.07 -12.20
CA ALA A 565 -16.52 -27.15 -12.49
C ALA A 565 -17.33 -26.22 -11.58
N ASP A 566 -18.24 -25.44 -12.16
CA ASP A 566 -19.17 -24.62 -11.39
C ASP A 566 -20.50 -25.35 -11.19
N PHE A 567 -20.86 -25.61 -9.94
CA PHE A 567 -22.11 -26.28 -9.57
C PHE A 567 -23.27 -25.31 -9.26
N SER A 568 -23.08 -24.00 -9.49
CA SER A 568 -24.10 -22.97 -9.27
C SER A 568 -25.38 -23.23 -10.07
N ASN A 569 -25.24 -23.70 -11.32
CA ASN A 569 -26.33 -23.96 -12.27
C ASN A 569 -26.84 -25.41 -12.27
N PHE A 570 -26.56 -26.18 -11.22
CA PHE A 570 -27.03 -27.57 -11.11
C PHE A 570 -28.57 -27.65 -11.07
N ASN A 571 -29.17 -28.43 -11.97
CA ASN A 571 -30.61 -28.67 -12.07
C ASN A 571 -30.93 -30.10 -12.56
N SER A 572 -32.22 -30.45 -12.72
CA SER A 572 -32.65 -31.78 -13.17
C SER A 572 -32.17 -32.15 -14.57
N ASP A 573 -32.01 -31.16 -15.44
CA ASP A 573 -31.79 -31.37 -16.87
C ASP A 573 -30.32 -31.66 -17.19
N ASN A 574 -29.40 -31.26 -16.28
CA ASN A 574 -27.95 -31.41 -16.45
C ASN A 574 -27.32 -32.44 -15.48
N ILE A 575 -28.12 -33.29 -14.84
CA ILE A 575 -27.63 -34.35 -13.93
C ILE A 575 -26.62 -35.27 -14.63
N SER A 576 -26.89 -35.68 -15.88
CA SER A 576 -26.02 -36.56 -16.64
C SER A 576 -24.64 -35.94 -16.89
N TYR A 577 -24.61 -34.64 -17.20
CA TYR A 577 -23.37 -33.87 -17.34
C TYR A 577 -22.56 -33.88 -16.04
N TYR A 578 -23.16 -33.49 -14.90
CA TYR A 578 -22.42 -33.47 -13.63
C TYR A 578 -22.00 -34.87 -13.15
N LYS A 579 -22.77 -35.91 -13.45
CA LYS A 579 -22.35 -37.30 -13.23
C LYS A 579 -21.10 -37.66 -14.03
N SER A 580 -21.02 -37.24 -15.29
CA SER A 580 -19.81 -37.46 -16.11
C SER A 580 -18.61 -36.68 -15.56
N VAL A 581 -18.83 -35.45 -15.10
CA VAL A 581 -17.78 -34.58 -14.53
C VAL A 581 -17.21 -35.15 -13.22
N LEU A 582 -18.06 -35.79 -12.39
CA LEU A 582 -17.66 -36.44 -11.13
C LEU A 582 -17.14 -37.87 -11.32
N SER A 583 -17.29 -38.46 -12.50
CA SER A 583 -16.81 -39.82 -12.77
C SER A 583 -15.28 -39.83 -12.88
N ASN A 584 -14.66 -40.93 -12.43
CA ASN A 584 -13.20 -41.12 -12.48
C ASN A 584 -12.41 -39.96 -11.84
N ARG A 585 -12.85 -39.50 -10.66
CA ARG A 585 -12.11 -38.54 -9.84
C ARG A 585 -11.60 -39.24 -8.60
N GLU A 586 -10.34 -39.00 -8.25
CA GLU A 586 -9.79 -39.54 -7.01
C GLU A 586 -10.02 -38.58 -5.85
N ILE A 587 -9.97 -37.27 -6.12
CA ILE A 587 -10.17 -36.22 -5.13
C ILE A 587 -11.18 -35.22 -5.66
N ILE A 588 -12.18 -34.92 -4.84
CA ILE A 588 -13.25 -33.98 -5.18
C ILE A 588 -13.38 -32.95 -4.06
N ILE A 589 -13.18 -31.68 -4.37
CA ILE A 589 -13.32 -30.57 -3.43
C ILE A 589 -14.55 -29.75 -3.83
N ILE A 590 -15.58 -29.75 -2.97
CA ILE A 590 -16.89 -29.15 -3.25
C ILE A 590 -17.23 -28.07 -2.25
N HIS A 591 -17.93 -27.03 -2.70
CA HIS A 591 -18.46 -26.00 -1.81
C HIS A 591 -19.59 -26.54 -0.93
N GLU A 592 -19.62 -26.13 0.36
CA GLU A 592 -20.62 -26.58 1.34
C GLU A 592 -22.08 -26.51 0.82
N GLN A 593 -22.46 -25.45 0.12
CA GLN A 593 -23.79 -25.28 -0.48
C GLN A 593 -24.15 -26.32 -1.57
N ASN A 594 -23.15 -26.96 -2.19
CA ASN A 594 -23.33 -27.92 -3.27
C ASN A 594 -23.18 -29.38 -2.81
N LEU A 595 -22.80 -29.61 -1.55
CA LEU A 595 -22.54 -30.95 -1.02
C LEU A 595 -23.76 -31.88 -1.16
N SER A 596 -24.96 -31.41 -0.80
CA SER A 596 -26.19 -32.21 -0.87
C SER A 596 -26.52 -32.64 -2.29
N LYS A 597 -26.33 -31.73 -3.26
CA LYS A 597 -26.51 -31.99 -4.69
C LYS A 597 -25.53 -33.06 -5.17
N VAL A 598 -24.25 -32.92 -4.84
CA VAL A 598 -23.22 -33.88 -5.28
C VAL A 598 -23.39 -35.24 -4.61
N LYS A 599 -23.67 -35.30 -3.30
CA LYS A 599 -23.93 -36.57 -2.60
C LYS A 599 -25.05 -37.38 -3.25
N SER A 600 -26.07 -36.74 -3.82
CA SER A 600 -27.20 -37.43 -4.47
C SER A 600 -26.84 -38.15 -5.77
N ILE A 601 -25.72 -37.77 -6.40
CA ILE A 601 -25.30 -38.29 -7.72
C ILE A 601 -23.95 -39.01 -7.68
N LEU A 602 -23.22 -38.93 -6.57
CA LEU A 602 -21.93 -39.55 -6.38
C LEU A 602 -22.08 -41.07 -6.15
N ASN A 603 -21.18 -41.87 -6.74
CA ASN A 603 -21.20 -43.33 -6.63
C ASN A 603 -20.73 -43.81 -5.23
N ASN A 604 -21.03 -45.05 -4.86
CA ASN A 604 -20.68 -45.66 -3.56
C ASN A 604 -19.17 -45.96 -3.34
N GLY A 605 -18.27 -45.34 -4.12
CA GLY A 605 -16.82 -45.60 -4.12
C GLY A 605 -15.97 -44.58 -3.35
N TYR A 606 -16.58 -43.71 -2.56
CA TYR A 606 -15.89 -42.61 -1.88
C TYR A 606 -16.04 -42.69 -0.36
N LYS A 607 -15.04 -42.19 0.35
CA LYS A 607 -15.04 -42.01 1.80
C LYS A 607 -16.02 -40.89 2.21
N GLU A 608 -16.39 -40.85 3.49
CA GLU A 608 -17.24 -39.78 4.01
C GLU A 608 -16.59 -38.39 3.81
N PRO A 609 -17.36 -37.37 3.36
CA PRO A 609 -16.79 -36.07 3.10
C PRO A 609 -16.22 -35.38 4.34
N LEU A 610 -14.97 -34.96 4.25
CA LEU A 610 -14.28 -34.24 5.30
C LEU A 610 -14.53 -32.74 5.15
N LYS A 611 -15.09 -32.12 6.17
CA LYS A 611 -15.31 -30.68 6.19
C LYS A 611 -14.00 -29.97 6.49
N ILE A 612 -13.63 -29.03 5.63
CA ILE A 612 -12.48 -28.16 5.81
C ILE A 612 -12.91 -26.69 5.68
N ARG A 613 -12.17 -25.81 6.34
CA ARG A 613 -12.39 -24.37 6.20
C ARG A 613 -11.59 -23.89 5.00
N HIS A 614 -12.23 -23.24 4.04
CA HIS A 614 -11.56 -22.76 2.83
C HIS A 614 -11.00 -21.36 3.04
N ARG A 615 -11.89 -20.45 3.44
CA ARG A 615 -11.58 -19.03 3.66
C ARG A 615 -12.23 -18.57 4.94
N SER A 616 -11.63 -17.61 5.61
CA SER A 616 -12.18 -17.01 6.81
C SER A 616 -11.96 -15.51 6.84
N TRP A 617 -12.88 -14.79 7.44
CA TRP A 617 -12.82 -13.34 7.54
C TRP A 617 -13.17 -12.84 8.94
N PHE A 618 -12.68 -11.64 9.21
CA PHE A 618 -12.83 -10.97 10.47
C PHE A 618 -14.29 -10.50 10.63
N PRO A 619 -14.91 -10.65 11.81
CA PRO A 619 -16.27 -10.20 12.04
C PRO A 619 -16.34 -8.66 12.11
N GLU A 620 -16.67 -8.04 10.98
CA GLU A 620 -16.66 -6.58 10.84
C GLU A 620 -17.79 -5.86 11.59
N GLU A 621 -18.82 -6.59 12.04
CA GLU A 621 -19.90 -6.06 12.89
C GLU A 621 -19.37 -5.35 14.13
N VAL A 622 -18.20 -5.76 14.61
CA VAL A 622 -17.58 -5.22 15.84
C VAL A 622 -17.30 -3.72 15.73
N TYR A 623 -16.89 -3.22 14.57
CA TYR A 623 -16.64 -1.79 14.37
C TYR A 623 -17.66 -1.12 13.47
N ARG A 624 -18.37 -1.84 12.60
CA ARG A 624 -19.40 -1.25 11.74
C ARG A 624 -20.61 -0.75 12.53
N SER A 625 -20.93 -1.40 13.65
CA SER A 625 -22.03 -1.02 14.54
C SER A 625 -21.66 0.07 15.55
N PHE A 626 -20.43 0.57 15.50
CA PHE A 626 -19.91 1.53 16.47
C PHE A 626 -20.63 2.89 16.37
N ASN A 627 -21.19 3.34 17.48
CA ASN A 627 -21.69 4.70 17.65
C ASN A 627 -20.80 5.50 18.60
N ILE A 628 -20.61 6.79 18.34
CA ILE A 628 -19.73 7.67 19.13
C ILE A 628 -20.19 7.74 20.60
N GLU A 629 -21.49 7.61 20.86
CA GLU A 629 -22.06 7.58 22.21
C GLU A 629 -21.58 6.38 23.05
N ASP A 630 -21.15 5.28 22.41
CA ASP A 630 -20.66 4.10 23.12
C ASP A 630 -19.34 4.36 23.84
N ILE A 631 -18.54 5.34 23.39
CA ILE A 631 -17.29 5.76 24.05
C ILE A 631 -17.54 6.19 25.50
N LEU A 632 -18.72 6.74 25.79
CA LEU A 632 -19.07 7.25 27.12
C LEU A 632 -19.49 6.13 28.09
N LYS A 633 -19.71 4.90 27.60
CA LYS A 633 -20.15 3.76 28.43
C LYS A 633 -18.96 3.08 29.08
N TYR A 634 -18.96 2.92 30.40
CA TYR A 634 -17.85 2.28 31.13
C TYR A 634 -17.54 0.85 30.66
N GLY A 635 -18.58 0.05 30.38
CA GLY A 635 -18.42 -1.31 29.88
C GLY A 635 -17.80 -1.41 28.48
N PHE A 636 -17.85 -0.34 27.69
CA PHE A 636 -17.28 -0.29 26.34
C PHE A 636 -15.75 -0.45 26.38
N TRP A 637 -15.06 0.34 27.21
CA TRP A 637 -13.60 0.31 27.28
C TRP A 637 -13.04 -1.02 27.81
N ASN A 638 -13.73 -1.65 28.77
CA ASN A 638 -13.32 -2.97 29.25
C ASN A 638 -13.45 -4.03 28.14
N LYS A 639 -14.55 -3.99 27.38
CA LYS A 639 -14.75 -4.87 26.21
C LYS A 639 -13.72 -4.60 25.12
N VAL A 640 -13.43 -3.33 24.82
CA VAL A 640 -12.43 -2.91 23.84
C VAL A 640 -11.03 -3.33 24.24
N ILE A 641 -10.64 -3.21 25.50
CA ILE A 641 -9.33 -3.67 25.98
C ILE A 641 -9.23 -5.19 25.90
N LYS A 642 -10.26 -5.92 26.36
CA LYS A 642 -10.30 -7.38 26.26
C LYS A 642 -10.20 -7.87 24.82
N TYR A 643 -10.87 -7.15 23.95
CA TYR A 643 -10.87 -7.38 22.51
C TYR A 643 -9.52 -7.09 21.85
N ILE A 644 -9.00 -5.86 21.99
CA ILE A 644 -7.78 -5.39 21.32
C ILE A 644 -6.53 -6.13 21.85
N ILE A 645 -6.49 -6.43 23.15
CA ILE A 645 -5.29 -6.99 23.79
C ILE A 645 -5.33 -8.51 23.84
N PHE A 646 -6.49 -9.11 24.12
CA PHE A 646 -6.60 -10.54 24.37
C PHE A 646 -7.34 -11.31 23.26
N ASN A 647 -7.89 -10.64 22.23
CA ASN A 647 -8.72 -11.23 21.17
C ASN A 647 -9.89 -12.06 21.74
N GLU A 648 -10.33 -11.72 22.95
CA GLU A 648 -11.28 -12.53 23.72
C GLU A 648 -12.67 -12.49 23.07
N GLY A 649 -13.24 -13.66 22.77
CA GLY A 649 -14.60 -13.79 22.19
C GLY A 649 -14.70 -13.58 20.67
N LEU A 650 -13.58 -13.55 19.94
CA LEU A 650 -13.54 -13.45 18.49
C LEU A 650 -13.57 -14.80 17.77
N ASP A 651 -12.91 -15.83 18.30
CA ASP A 651 -12.74 -17.12 17.62
C ASP A 651 -14.08 -17.78 17.27
N SER A 652 -15.10 -17.64 18.11
CA SER A 652 -16.44 -18.18 17.87
C SER A 652 -17.27 -17.37 16.87
N LYS A 653 -16.81 -16.17 16.49
CA LYS A 653 -17.51 -15.24 15.58
C LYS A 653 -16.82 -15.09 14.23
N ILE A 654 -15.72 -15.80 13.99
CA ILE A 654 -15.01 -15.76 12.70
C ILE A 654 -15.96 -16.26 11.61
N GLY A 655 -16.20 -15.40 10.63
CA GLY A 655 -16.92 -15.80 9.42
C GLY A 655 -16.06 -16.78 8.62
N SER A 656 -16.67 -17.82 8.08
CA SER A 656 -15.95 -18.81 7.28
C SER A 656 -16.79 -19.36 6.15
N GLU A 657 -16.12 -19.62 5.04
CA GLU A 657 -16.64 -20.36 3.91
C GLU A 657 -15.94 -21.71 3.88
N ASN A 658 -16.71 -22.79 3.84
CA ASN A 658 -16.20 -24.14 4.00
C ASN A 658 -16.31 -24.94 2.69
N SER A 659 -15.39 -25.88 2.53
CA SER A 659 -15.42 -26.87 1.48
C SER A 659 -15.43 -28.28 2.08
N PHE A 660 -15.88 -29.24 1.29
CA PHE A 660 -15.84 -30.65 1.62
C PHE A 660 -14.89 -31.36 0.67
N VAL A 661 -14.03 -32.19 1.23
CA VAL A 661 -13.10 -33.05 0.49
C VAL A 661 -13.69 -34.45 0.47
N ILE A 662 -13.86 -35.00 -0.71
CA ILE A 662 -14.35 -36.36 -0.93
C ILE A 662 -13.24 -37.13 -1.64
N ILE A 663 -12.81 -38.24 -1.02
CA ILE A 663 -11.65 -39.01 -1.43
C ILE A 663 -12.14 -40.40 -1.88
N SER A 664 -11.66 -40.86 -3.03
CA SER A 664 -11.96 -42.20 -3.54
C SER A 664 -11.38 -43.28 -2.63
N ASN A 665 -12.07 -44.42 -2.54
CA ASN A 665 -11.57 -45.60 -1.83
C ASN A 665 -10.34 -46.23 -2.50
N ASN A 666 -10.04 -45.84 -3.74
CA ASN A 666 -8.90 -46.36 -4.50
C ASN A 666 -7.56 -45.71 -4.09
N LEU A 667 -7.58 -44.57 -3.40
CA LEU A 667 -6.37 -43.92 -2.92
C LEU A 667 -5.80 -44.67 -1.71
N PRO A 668 -4.49 -44.99 -1.70
CA PRO A 668 -3.84 -45.65 -0.57
C PRO A 668 -3.99 -44.83 0.71
N GLU A 669 -4.13 -45.50 1.86
CA GLU A 669 -4.26 -44.86 3.19
C GLU A 669 -3.04 -44.02 3.60
#